data_AF-A0A2G5UCQ5-F1
#
_entry.id   AF-A0A2G5UCQ5-F1
#
_cell.length_a   1.000
_cell.length_b   1.000
_cell.length_c   1.000
_cell.angle_alpha   90.00
_cell.angle_beta   90.00
_cell.angle_gamma   90.00
#
_symmetry.space_group_name_H-M   'P 1'
#
loop_
_entity.id
_entity.type
_entity.pdbx_description
1 polymer ?
#
loop_
_entity_poly.entity_id
_entity_poly.type
_entity_poly.pdbx_seq_one_letter_code
_entity_poly.pdbx_strand_id
1 'polypeptide(L)'
;MQQLAILLLIAIQFSDIHAYNHHHPPNSGPSPISEDPKSSRYDPSPKIPGIQDYPNDRMLLNSIMHSSVLNDDSLASPLAMHRLINSPLIRKARAASANSQEFLDHVGIIARIANGISLQAGLMNDKINIEEVAGELLNFGDVPVSTIAKFKPEVVKNFVTKLKEIPANLDSTFVTQEKQFSEWVELHKSSKTIGNVTDLSAKDKYFTVLKTLNSSDFESLTDPSRYIEKAKNEIENLKDPKTKVNSIVRSFQELSELFENFHNSIEPFKTTMERLKSSQVGNAPEVFTATEKTIKLIPKRMNFTTGFTDEGKEATVSNLKSLLLLSADSKGSIQEVNTLTSLSKTKSTPEFQKRKFTEGFPKGVEDVNQLARDVLNPWIGKIIRVDKSLDALNNGLLPLFKVNKRLGELDKKLGIFSTRPLFQSLSRIQTVQRKLSEIEPGVDEMTGSVWVDLETCKNDYNRIVESNKLVPIQAVINAVRALAQIADFKLNEVNFAEHKTKIDQFIKSLGFTDLNNPTESANQVPGIMERLKENKELDKIEQTIDNLIDMFAHFKDFETKVKDVVSKENTPIPAQITNEHNLYRCLENIQNIDKVAKAISVAHKLRSQKNDNATAVDSAIAAVSSVSKDFSNLGSLTSDTTKHSGDASTDLNKFSDSAAQSKIIGQSAVSLRFAHGLKELDSEISHLKTIDPIVKAEIQKVFDPAETKDLPAQWGDHKSHMSSLDQALSGILSFESKLDVSNAKTLEEFSNPLKNLGTIPDAKINALEKSKVLEALIAQPQIDPKVKSELEKAKQTLDKLALLDLGFAAHQSEFEKAPSAFKAFQDFLVGFLTNHNSETSGPAKDSDHTTMYIVFGVVGFVLIGVSIGGGIGAFFWRRKRQQEKEEQKAQEEHNLRQRQQELDALDQERRARDEREAERLAAIDDERRREREALLAQNREEREAREQAEAGLQAAEAGRQAAEAGRQAAEAERKRALVAARKATKKYNTERFERRRAVVNKKIATGKLNIQQRQEEKQFNDEIGKMNKSVAKYVANSKFKSTSQMCDSLGDQMNTAQKIAQRGLGDLRNASWKLLTREKHRYPDTIPLIIKTALPITYRHNHVPIHANKLTTKATYLPLATYSTTSKPQKVSREFIAAQGPLENTLDDFLCMIWVHRFETIVMLCDFNEGGIEKCARYLNNETGMGIESDQFVITTTRSGKLTLNNRNVGVSRTLKIRRKE
;
A
#
# COMPACT_ATOMS: atom_id res chain seq x y z
N MET A 1 68.24 -43.71 -4.54
CA MET A 1 69.03 -42.73 -5.32
C MET A 1 68.21 -41.44 -5.36
N GLN A 2 68.51 -40.52 -4.45
CA GLN A 2 69.18 -39.22 -4.74
C GLN A 2 68.21 -38.21 -5.39
N GLN A 3 68.03 -36.97 -4.96
CA GLN A 3 68.52 -36.18 -3.83
C GLN A 3 67.78 -34.82 -3.87
N LEU A 4 67.55 -34.22 -2.70
CA LEU A 4 67.63 -32.78 -2.36
C LEU A 4 66.65 -31.70 -2.89
N ALA A 5 66.08 -31.00 -1.87
CA ALA A 5 65.84 -29.55 -1.72
C ALA A 5 64.61 -28.91 -2.40
N ILE A 6 63.66 -28.22 -1.74
CA ILE A 6 63.53 -27.67 -0.37
C ILE A 6 62.02 -27.65 -0.01
N LEU A 7 61.69 -28.06 1.21
CA LEU A 7 60.37 -27.93 1.85
C LEU A 7 60.56 -27.80 3.38
N LEU A 8 59.63 -27.06 4.00
CA LEU A 8 58.99 -27.34 5.30
C LEU A 8 59.78 -27.08 6.61
N LEU A 9 59.22 -26.80 7.80
CA LEU A 9 57.90 -27.04 8.47
C LEU A 9 57.66 -25.95 9.56
N ILE A 10 56.44 -25.45 9.85
CA ILE A 10 55.33 -25.93 10.75
C ILE A 10 55.61 -25.93 12.27
N ALA A 11 54.65 -25.37 13.04
CA ALA A 11 54.01 -25.83 14.32
C ALA A 11 53.66 -24.60 15.20
N ILE A 12 52.43 -24.33 15.68
CA ILE A 12 51.50 -25.06 16.57
C ILE A 12 52.12 -25.47 17.93
N GLN A 13 51.56 -24.86 18.98
CA GLN A 13 51.31 -25.35 20.36
C GLN A 13 52.28 -25.10 21.55
N PHE A 14 51.59 -24.64 22.61
CA PHE A 14 51.67 -24.99 24.03
C PHE A 14 52.83 -24.51 24.93
N SER A 15 52.35 -24.13 26.13
CA SER A 15 52.93 -24.31 27.47
C SER A 15 54.02 -23.34 27.95
N ASP A 16 53.60 -22.57 28.96
CA ASP A 16 54.16 -22.61 30.32
C ASP A 16 55.31 -21.68 30.73
N ILE A 17 55.04 -20.96 31.84
CA ILE A 17 55.87 -20.88 33.07
C ILE A 17 57.19 -20.07 32.92
N HIS A 18 57.64 -19.15 33.79
CA HIS A 18 57.34 -18.63 35.14
C HIS A 18 57.95 -17.20 35.17
N ALA A 19 57.31 -16.19 35.77
CA ALA A 19 57.42 -15.82 37.19
C ALA A 19 58.85 -15.60 37.72
N TYR A 20 59.13 -14.37 38.16
CA TYR A 20 59.94 -13.97 39.33
C TYR A 20 59.60 -12.47 39.53
N ASN A 21 59.21 -11.93 40.69
CA ASN A 21 59.59 -12.29 42.04
C ASN A 21 58.67 -11.65 43.11
N HIS A 22 58.77 -12.22 44.32
CA HIS A 22 58.44 -11.68 45.65
C HIS A 22 57.09 -12.00 46.36
N HIS A 23 57.22 -13.02 47.22
CA HIS A 23 56.90 -13.04 48.66
C HIS A 23 55.52 -13.51 49.17
N HIS A 24 55.57 -14.75 49.67
CA HIS A 24 54.80 -15.40 50.75
C HIS A 24 54.79 -14.63 52.11
N PRO A 25 54.04 -15.07 53.16
CA PRO A 25 52.58 -15.11 53.38
C PRO A 25 52.29 -14.72 54.89
N PRO A 26 51.44 -15.37 55.72
CA PRO A 26 50.06 -15.90 55.66
C PRO A 26 49.15 -15.39 56.84
N ASN A 27 47.96 -16.02 56.99
CA ASN A 27 47.21 -16.31 58.23
C ASN A 27 46.09 -15.37 58.74
N SER A 28 44.85 -15.89 58.75
CA SER A 28 44.18 -16.52 59.91
C SER A 28 42.64 -16.31 59.90
N GLY A 29 41.86 -17.40 60.04
CA GLY A 29 40.44 -17.35 60.48
C GLY A 29 40.35 -17.25 62.02
N PRO A 30 39.32 -17.78 62.72
CA PRO A 30 37.88 -18.01 62.41
C PRO A 30 36.90 -17.55 63.56
N SER A 31 35.59 -17.39 63.26
CA SER A 31 34.36 -17.50 64.13
C SER A 31 34.31 -16.80 65.54
N PRO A 32 33.25 -16.83 66.40
CA PRO A 32 31.89 -17.42 66.37
C PRO A 32 30.69 -16.55 66.91
N ILE A 33 29.46 -17.06 66.66
CA ILE A 33 28.19 -17.19 67.46
C ILE A 33 27.89 -16.31 68.72
N SER A 34 26.64 -15.77 68.73
CA SER A 34 25.64 -15.61 69.83
C SER A 34 25.28 -14.23 70.43
N GLU A 35 23.97 -13.92 70.34
CA GLU A 35 23.03 -13.39 71.35
C GLU A 35 23.22 -12.03 72.07
N ASP A 36 22.34 -11.05 71.73
CA ASP A 36 21.29 -10.36 72.56
C ASP A 36 21.61 -9.84 74.01
N PRO A 37 20.76 -9.02 74.71
CA PRO A 37 19.60 -8.18 74.33
C PRO A 37 19.42 -6.83 75.12
N LYS A 38 18.26 -6.16 74.91
CA LYS A 38 17.39 -5.36 75.84
C LYS A 38 17.35 -3.81 75.87
N SER A 39 16.08 -3.34 75.92
CA SER A 39 15.47 -2.18 76.65
C SER A 39 15.47 -0.79 75.96
N SER A 40 14.46 0.10 76.08
CA SER A 40 13.09 0.11 76.65
C SER A 40 12.45 1.52 76.40
N ARG A 41 11.12 1.63 76.69
CA ARG A 41 10.31 2.81 77.09
C ARG A 41 9.52 3.61 76.03
N TYR A 42 8.25 3.99 76.21
CA TYR A 42 7.10 3.58 77.09
C TYR A 42 5.81 4.32 76.57
N ASP A 43 4.63 3.77 76.88
CA ASP A 43 3.21 4.10 76.51
C ASP A 43 2.67 5.46 77.10
N PRO A 44 1.39 5.96 76.93
CA PRO A 44 0.08 5.25 76.85
C PRO A 44 -1.06 5.80 75.92
N SER A 45 -2.08 4.94 75.73
CA SER A 45 -3.43 5.21 75.17
C SER A 45 -4.32 6.13 76.05
N PRO A 46 -5.46 6.68 75.55
CA PRO A 46 -6.77 6.08 75.90
C PRO A 46 -7.96 6.24 74.89
N LYS A 47 -8.81 5.18 74.87
CA LYS A 47 -10.30 5.09 74.93
C LYS A 47 -11.27 5.82 73.95
N ILE A 48 -11.98 4.95 73.20
CA ILE A 48 -13.34 4.88 72.59
C ILE A 48 -14.48 5.68 73.28
N PRO A 49 -15.60 6.07 72.58
CA PRO A 49 -16.77 5.18 72.32
C PRO A 49 -17.43 5.38 70.92
N GLY A 50 -17.71 4.32 70.15
CA GLY A 50 -19.00 3.60 70.09
C GLY A 50 -19.70 3.89 68.73
N ILE A 51 -20.48 3.04 68.07
CA ILE A 51 -21.14 1.77 68.40
C ILE A 51 -21.76 1.24 67.07
N GLN A 52 -21.71 -0.09 66.86
CA GLN A 52 -22.67 -0.99 66.14
C GLN A 52 -22.96 -0.76 64.63
N ASP A 53 -22.99 -1.75 63.73
CA ASP A 53 -23.14 -3.21 63.86
C ASP A 53 -22.51 -3.96 62.65
N TYR A 54 -21.93 -5.12 62.95
CA TYR A 54 -21.65 -6.26 62.06
C TYR A 54 -22.95 -7.09 61.89
N PRO A 55 -23.12 -7.99 60.88
CA PRO A 55 -22.28 -9.18 60.80
C PRO A 55 -21.94 -9.73 59.39
N ASN A 56 -20.77 -10.40 59.37
CA ASN A 56 -20.42 -11.70 58.76
C ASN A 56 -20.71 -11.95 57.25
N ASP A 57 -19.87 -12.65 56.47
CA ASP A 57 -18.88 -13.66 56.85
C ASP A 57 -17.89 -13.99 55.70
N ARG A 58 -16.74 -14.56 56.12
CA ARG A 58 -15.71 -15.35 55.39
C ARG A 58 -14.72 -14.64 54.45
N MET A 59 -13.42 -14.55 54.82
CA MET A 59 -12.34 -15.59 54.72
C MET A 59 -12.11 -16.05 53.27
N LEU A 60 -10.91 -16.10 52.68
CA LEU A 60 -9.53 -16.12 53.19
C LEU A 60 -8.57 -15.94 51.98
N LEU A 61 -7.35 -15.49 52.31
CA LEU A 61 -6.05 -15.76 51.67
C LEU A 61 -5.47 -14.85 50.57
N ASN A 62 -4.35 -14.26 50.98
CA ASN A 62 -3.37 -13.43 50.30
C ASN A 62 -2.33 -14.23 49.48
N SER A 63 -1.65 -13.46 48.63
CA SER A 63 -0.26 -13.60 48.15
C SER A 63 -0.01 -14.43 46.87
N ILE A 64 0.37 -13.75 45.77
CA ILE A 64 1.76 -13.63 45.27
C ILE A 64 1.81 -12.65 44.07
N MET A 65 2.94 -11.96 43.94
CA MET A 65 3.28 -10.91 42.97
C MET A 65 3.57 -11.38 41.53
N HIS A 66 3.45 -10.43 40.59
CA HIS A 66 4.17 -10.27 39.31
C HIS A 66 4.19 -11.42 38.28
N SER A 67 3.33 -11.32 37.26
CA SER A 67 3.67 -10.94 35.87
C SER A 67 2.64 -11.52 34.88
N SER A 68 2.07 -10.65 34.06
CA SER A 68 1.68 -10.93 32.67
C SER A 68 1.12 -9.65 32.08
N VAL A 69 1.89 -9.10 31.14
CA VAL A 69 1.37 -8.23 30.10
C VAL A 69 0.47 -9.11 29.25
N LEU A 70 -0.84 -8.98 29.44
CA LEU A 70 -1.84 -9.44 28.50
C LEU A 70 -2.51 -8.21 27.90
N ASN A 71 -2.34 -8.08 26.60
CA ASN A 71 -3.28 -7.38 25.75
C ASN A 71 -4.64 -8.05 25.92
N ASP A 72 -5.63 -7.31 26.40
CA ASP A 72 -6.97 -7.48 25.85
C ASP A 72 -7.70 -6.14 25.81
N ASP A 73 -8.34 -5.95 24.66
CA ASP A 73 -9.25 -4.88 24.35
C ASP A 73 -10.53 -5.11 25.16
N SER A 74 -10.83 -4.18 26.07
CA SER A 74 -12.14 -3.54 26.26
C SER A 74 -12.37 -3.15 27.72
N LEU A 75 -12.75 -1.89 27.92
CA LEU A 75 -14.00 -1.51 28.56
C LEU A 75 -14.02 0.03 28.68
N ALA A 76 -14.70 0.68 27.73
CA ALA A 76 -15.42 1.90 28.03
C ALA A 76 -16.88 1.53 28.33
N SER A 77 -17.37 2.05 29.44
CA SER A 77 -18.59 1.69 30.16
C SER A 77 -19.91 1.70 29.34
N PRO A 78 -20.86 0.77 29.59
CA PRO A 78 -22.08 0.56 28.79
C PRO A 78 -23.27 1.52 29.05
N LEU A 79 -23.05 2.73 29.58
CA LEU A 79 -24.16 3.63 29.96
C LEU A 79 -24.33 4.92 29.13
N ALA A 80 -23.51 5.15 28.09
CA ALA A 80 -23.65 6.35 27.24
C ALA A 80 -24.08 6.08 25.78
N MET A 81 -24.22 4.81 25.37
CA MET A 81 -24.61 4.45 24.00
C MET A 81 -26.09 4.04 23.85
N HIS A 82 -26.94 4.37 24.83
CA HIS A 82 -28.37 4.00 24.80
C HIS A 82 -29.29 5.01 24.10
N ARG A 83 -28.77 6.03 23.42
CA ARG A 83 -29.61 7.06 22.76
C ARG A 83 -29.41 7.29 21.25
N LEU A 84 -28.59 6.48 20.58
CA LEU A 84 -28.43 6.57 19.11
C LEU A 84 -28.55 5.23 18.34
N ILE A 85 -28.92 4.12 19.00
CA ILE A 85 -29.00 2.76 18.39
C ILE A 85 -30.43 2.18 18.40
N ASN A 86 -31.43 2.98 18.06
CA ASN A 86 -32.83 2.50 17.98
C ASN A 86 -33.47 2.73 16.61
N SER A 87 -32.74 2.40 15.54
CA SER A 87 -33.32 2.23 14.20
C SER A 87 -33.76 0.76 14.00
N PRO A 88 -35.04 0.49 13.66
CA PRO A 88 -35.54 -0.86 13.37
C PRO A 88 -34.79 -1.59 12.25
N LEU A 89 -34.21 -0.85 11.30
CA LEU A 89 -33.49 -1.39 10.14
C LEU A 89 -32.13 -2.00 10.52
N ILE A 90 -31.40 -1.35 11.43
CA ILE A 90 -30.07 -1.83 11.88
C ILE A 90 -30.22 -3.04 12.81
N ARG A 91 -31.33 -3.11 13.56
CA ARG A 91 -31.64 -4.25 14.44
C ARG A 91 -32.00 -5.51 13.64
N LYS A 92 -32.73 -5.37 12.53
CA LYS A 92 -33.05 -6.49 11.62
C LYS A 92 -31.81 -7.01 10.88
N ALA A 93 -30.91 -6.14 10.43
CA ALA A 93 -29.70 -6.55 9.73
C ALA A 93 -28.73 -7.37 10.61
N ARG A 94 -28.53 -6.99 11.89
CA ARG A 94 -27.71 -7.77 12.84
C ARG A 94 -28.35 -9.10 13.26
N ALA A 95 -29.67 -9.13 13.39
CA ALA A 95 -30.39 -10.38 13.70
C ALA A 95 -30.33 -11.37 12.52
N ALA A 96 -30.49 -10.88 11.29
CA ALA A 96 -30.37 -11.71 10.08
C ALA A 96 -28.95 -12.27 9.88
N SER A 97 -27.89 -11.49 10.14
CA SER A 97 -26.50 -11.98 10.04
C SER A 97 -26.15 -13.01 11.10
N ALA A 98 -26.65 -12.86 12.34
CA ALA A 98 -26.45 -13.84 13.40
C ALA A 98 -27.15 -15.18 13.10
N ASN A 99 -28.39 -15.12 12.59
CA ASN A 99 -29.16 -16.30 12.20
C ASN A 99 -28.52 -17.07 11.03
N SER A 100 -27.91 -16.37 10.06
CA SER A 100 -27.24 -17.00 8.92
C SER A 100 -25.96 -17.73 9.31
N GLN A 101 -25.16 -17.15 10.22
CA GLN A 101 -23.96 -17.82 10.73
C GLN A 101 -24.32 -19.04 11.58
N GLU A 102 -25.31 -18.92 12.48
CA GLU A 102 -25.79 -20.05 13.29
C GLU A 102 -26.35 -21.18 12.40
N PHE A 103 -27.07 -20.83 11.33
CA PHE A 103 -27.55 -21.81 10.36
C PHE A 103 -26.40 -22.53 9.64
N LEU A 104 -25.39 -21.78 9.17
CA LEU A 104 -24.19 -22.35 8.57
C LEU A 104 -23.44 -23.27 9.55
N ASP A 105 -23.31 -22.88 10.82
CA ASP A 105 -22.62 -23.66 11.84
C ASP A 105 -23.31 -25.01 12.08
N HIS A 106 -24.63 -25.01 12.21
CA HIS A 106 -25.45 -26.22 12.38
C HIS A 106 -25.46 -27.12 11.14
N VAL A 107 -25.60 -26.55 9.94
CA VAL A 107 -25.47 -27.30 8.68
C VAL A 107 -24.05 -27.89 8.55
N GLY A 108 -23.03 -27.14 8.97
CA GLY A 108 -21.65 -27.58 9.03
C GLY A 108 -21.42 -28.76 9.99
N ILE A 109 -22.04 -28.74 11.17
CA ILE A 109 -22.02 -29.87 12.13
C ILE A 109 -22.58 -31.13 11.47
N ILE A 110 -23.77 -31.04 10.87
CA ILE A 110 -24.42 -32.18 10.21
C ILE A 110 -23.57 -32.70 9.05
N ALA A 111 -23.01 -31.80 8.23
CA ALA A 111 -22.12 -32.17 7.13
C ALA A 111 -20.86 -32.89 7.61
N ARG A 112 -20.21 -32.42 8.67
CA ARG A 112 -19.03 -33.09 9.25
C ARG A 112 -19.36 -34.49 9.75
N ILE A 113 -20.49 -34.68 10.42
CA ILE A 113 -20.87 -36.00 10.95
C ILE A 113 -21.25 -36.96 9.82
N ALA A 114 -22.12 -36.55 8.90
CA ALA A 114 -22.50 -37.37 7.75
C ALA A 114 -21.29 -37.76 6.90
N ASN A 115 -20.38 -36.81 6.68
CA ASN A 115 -19.17 -37.05 5.90
C ASN A 115 -18.14 -37.89 6.66
N GLY A 116 -18.03 -37.75 7.99
CA GLY A 116 -17.21 -38.62 8.82
C GLY A 116 -17.65 -40.08 8.76
N ILE A 117 -18.96 -40.33 8.84
CA ILE A 117 -19.55 -41.67 8.72
C ILE A 117 -19.27 -42.24 7.33
N SER A 118 -19.56 -41.47 6.27
CA SER A 118 -19.33 -41.90 4.88
C SER A 118 -17.85 -42.17 4.61
N LEU A 119 -16.96 -41.30 5.08
CA LEU A 119 -15.51 -41.42 4.86
C LEU A 119 -14.96 -42.65 5.58
N GLN A 120 -15.36 -42.87 6.84
CA GLN A 120 -14.99 -44.07 7.59
C GLN A 120 -15.49 -45.34 6.90
N ALA A 121 -16.76 -45.38 6.51
CA ALA A 121 -17.34 -46.55 5.84
C ALA A 121 -16.66 -46.84 4.49
N GLY A 122 -16.27 -45.80 3.75
CA GLY A 122 -15.54 -45.93 2.50
C GLY A 122 -14.11 -46.43 2.67
N LEU A 123 -13.38 -45.92 3.67
CA LEU A 123 -12.02 -46.35 4.01
C LEU A 123 -11.99 -47.78 4.56
N MET A 124 -12.92 -48.16 5.43
CA MET A 124 -12.96 -49.50 6.04
C MET A 124 -13.37 -50.60 5.05
N ASN A 125 -14.09 -50.25 3.98
CA ASN A 125 -14.53 -51.19 2.94
C ASN A 125 -13.67 -51.12 1.66
N ASP A 126 -12.49 -50.46 1.71
CA ASP A 126 -11.58 -50.25 0.57
C ASP A 126 -12.24 -49.62 -0.67
N LYS A 127 -13.33 -48.86 -0.49
CA LYS A 127 -14.03 -48.14 -1.57
C LYS A 127 -13.44 -46.77 -1.88
N ILE A 128 -12.62 -46.22 -0.97
CA ILE A 128 -11.99 -44.90 -1.10
C ILE A 128 -10.47 -45.05 -0.93
N ASN A 129 -9.70 -44.44 -1.82
CA ASN A 129 -8.24 -44.43 -1.76
C ASN A 129 -7.74 -43.48 -0.65
N ILE A 130 -6.92 -44.00 0.28
CA ILE A 130 -6.35 -43.24 1.40
C ILE A 130 -5.43 -42.09 0.95
N GLU A 131 -4.76 -42.21 -0.21
CA GLU A 131 -3.91 -41.13 -0.74
C GLU A 131 -4.74 -39.92 -1.21
N GLU A 132 -5.88 -40.17 -1.87
CA GLU A 132 -6.81 -39.10 -2.28
C GLU A 132 -7.37 -38.39 -1.02
N VAL A 133 -7.78 -39.17 -0.02
CA VAL A 133 -8.31 -38.62 1.25
C VAL A 133 -7.26 -37.83 2.01
N ALA A 134 -6.03 -38.33 2.12
CA ALA A 134 -4.97 -37.61 2.81
C ALA A 134 -4.60 -36.31 2.09
N GLY A 135 -4.56 -36.30 0.75
CA GLY A 135 -4.35 -35.08 -0.03
C GLY A 135 -5.41 -34.02 0.26
N GLU A 136 -6.69 -34.41 0.32
CA GLU A 136 -7.78 -33.49 0.65
C GLU A 136 -7.71 -33.01 2.12
N LEU A 137 -7.54 -33.91 3.08
CA LEU A 137 -7.51 -33.56 4.51
C LEU A 137 -6.28 -32.70 4.88
N LEU A 138 -5.16 -32.85 4.17
CA LEU A 138 -3.96 -32.04 4.36
C LEU A 138 -3.96 -30.75 3.54
N ASN A 139 -5.04 -30.51 2.77
CA ASN A 139 -5.26 -29.31 1.96
C ASN A 139 -4.20 -29.13 0.86
N PHE A 140 -3.84 -30.21 0.15
CA PHE A 140 -2.88 -30.16 -0.96
C PHE A 140 -3.49 -29.64 -2.28
N GLY A 141 -4.82 -29.51 -2.33
CA GLY A 141 -5.55 -29.15 -3.55
C GLY A 141 -5.24 -30.15 -4.66
N ASP A 142 -4.85 -29.66 -5.84
CA ASP A 142 -4.53 -30.49 -6.99
C ASP A 142 -3.15 -31.17 -6.92
N VAL A 143 -2.35 -30.94 -5.88
CA VAL A 143 -1.02 -31.55 -5.74
C VAL A 143 -1.16 -33.00 -5.23
N PRO A 144 -0.79 -34.02 -6.02
CA PRO A 144 -0.90 -35.41 -5.57
C PRO A 144 0.06 -35.70 -4.41
N VAL A 145 -0.37 -36.54 -3.46
CA VAL A 145 0.48 -37.03 -2.35
C VAL A 145 1.76 -37.69 -2.88
N SER A 146 1.68 -38.40 -3.99
CA SER A 146 2.84 -39.03 -4.64
C SER A 146 3.89 -38.04 -5.15
N THR A 147 3.50 -36.80 -5.49
CA THR A 147 4.44 -35.72 -5.84
C THR A 147 5.22 -35.25 -4.61
N ILE A 148 4.59 -35.21 -3.44
CA ILE A 148 5.25 -34.87 -2.17
C ILE A 148 6.20 -35.99 -1.75
N ALA A 149 5.78 -37.25 -1.92
CA ALA A 149 6.63 -38.41 -1.68
C ALA A 149 7.91 -38.39 -2.54
N LYS A 150 7.81 -37.96 -3.81
CA LYS A 150 8.93 -37.92 -4.78
C LYS A 150 9.62 -36.55 -4.87
N PHE A 151 9.39 -35.65 -3.92
CA PHE A 151 9.96 -34.30 -3.93
C PHE A 151 11.50 -34.31 -3.93
N LYS A 152 12.13 -33.48 -4.76
CA LYS A 152 13.59 -33.39 -4.91
C LYS A 152 14.15 -32.13 -4.23
N PRO A 153 14.53 -32.18 -2.95
CA PRO A 153 14.94 -31.00 -2.19
C PRO A 153 16.22 -30.34 -2.73
N GLU A 154 17.17 -31.14 -3.20
CA GLU A 154 18.50 -30.65 -3.63
C GLU A 154 18.41 -29.70 -4.84
N VAL A 155 17.45 -29.91 -5.74
CA VAL A 155 17.31 -29.08 -6.95
C VAL A 155 16.89 -27.65 -6.58
N VAL A 156 15.92 -27.51 -5.66
CA VAL A 156 15.49 -26.18 -5.17
C VAL A 156 16.56 -25.55 -4.30
N LYS A 157 17.17 -26.33 -3.39
CA LYS A 157 18.21 -25.84 -2.48
C LYS A 157 19.42 -25.27 -3.24
N ASN A 158 19.88 -25.98 -4.28
CA ASN A 158 20.98 -25.52 -5.13
C ASN A 158 20.63 -24.20 -5.83
N PHE A 159 19.44 -24.10 -6.41
CA PHE A 159 18.99 -22.87 -7.06
C PHE A 159 18.89 -21.69 -6.09
N VAL A 160 18.23 -21.86 -4.94
CA VAL A 160 18.04 -20.79 -3.94
C VAL A 160 19.38 -20.34 -3.35
N THR A 161 20.32 -21.27 -3.13
CA THR A 161 21.67 -20.95 -2.65
C THR A 161 22.41 -20.09 -3.65
N LYS A 162 22.50 -20.52 -4.91
CA LYS A 162 23.16 -19.75 -5.97
C LYS A 162 22.48 -18.40 -6.23
N LEU A 163 21.15 -18.35 -6.12
CA LEU A 163 20.39 -17.11 -6.22
C LEU A 163 20.73 -16.12 -5.09
N LYS A 164 21.04 -16.60 -3.88
CA LYS A 164 21.47 -15.75 -2.75
C LYS A 164 22.88 -15.21 -2.96
N GLU A 165 23.76 -15.98 -3.60
CA GLU A 165 25.15 -15.61 -3.84
C GLU A 165 25.33 -14.72 -5.07
N ILE A 166 24.38 -14.76 -6.03
CA ILE A 166 24.52 -14.04 -7.30
C ILE A 166 24.82 -12.54 -7.16
N PRO A 167 24.24 -11.76 -6.22
CA PRO A 167 24.53 -10.33 -6.14
C PRO A 167 25.98 -10.05 -5.75
N ALA A 168 26.62 -10.96 -5.00
CA ALA A 168 28.03 -10.86 -4.61
C ALA A 168 28.97 -11.43 -5.68
N ASN A 169 28.52 -12.42 -6.45
CA ASN A 169 29.32 -13.08 -7.48
C ASN A 169 29.39 -12.31 -8.81
N LEU A 170 28.46 -11.38 -9.05
CA LEU A 170 28.49 -10.53 -10.24
C LEU A 170 29.49 -9.38 -10.05
N ASP A 171 30.55 -9.35 -10.84
CA ASP A 171 31.52 -8.26 -10.88
C ASP A 171 30.80 -6.93 -11.10
N SER A 172 31.09 -5.97 -10.23
CA SER A 172 30.49 -4.63 -10.23
C SER A 172 31.44 -3.54 -10.71
N THR A 173 32.70 -3.88 -10.98
CA THR A 173 33.77 -2.94 -11.36
C THR A 173 33.44 -2.16 -12.64
N PHE A 174 32.79 -2.83 -13.60
CA PHE A 174 32.46 -2.27 -14.92
C PHE A 174 30.97 -2.03 -15.15
N VAL A 175 30.17 -1.93 -14.08
CA VAL A 175 28.71 -1.67 -14.17
C VAL A 175 28.39 -0.38 -14.93
N THR A 176 29.26 0.62 -14.93
CA THR A 176 29.08 1.84 -15.73
C THR A 176 29.18 1.56 -17.23
N GLN A 177 30.05 0.64 -17.67
CA GLN A 177 30.13 0.21 -19.07
C GLN A 177 28.88 -0.58 -19.47
N GLU A 178 28.40 -1.50 -18.62
CA GLU A 178 27.14 -2.25 -18.84
C GLU A 178 25.90 -1.34 -18.94
N LYS A 179 25.85 -0.29 -18.09
CA LYS A 179 24.79 0.73 -18.18
C LYS A 179 24.86 1.48 -19.50
N GLN A 180 26.04 1.93 -19.89
CA GLN A 180 26.20 2.63 -21.15
C GLN A 180 25.94 1.72 -22.36
N PHE A 181 26.28 0.43 -22.30
CA PHE A 181 25.89 -0.55 -23.31
C PHE A 181 24.38 -0.54 -23.55
N SER A 182 23.58 -0.46 -22.47
CA SER A 182 22.13 -0.33 -22.59
C SER A 182 21.70 0.97 -23.28
N GLU A 183 22.41 2.08 -23.08
CA GLU A 183 22.15 3.35 -23.77
C GLU A 183 22.46 3.27 -25.28
N TRP A 184 23.53 2.55 -25.64
CA TRP A 184 23.86 2.24 -27.04
C TRP A 184 22.82 1.34 -27.71
N VAL A 185 22.24 0.39 -26.97
CA VAL A 185 21.16 -0.46 -27.48
C VAL A 185 19.91 0.37 -27.77
N GLU A 186 19.57 1.33 -26.90
CA GLU A 186 18.45 2.26 -27.15
C GLU A 186 18.72 3.18 -28.36
N LEU A 187 19.99 3.57 -28.57
CA LEU A 187 20.41 4.28 -29.77
C LEU A 187 20.26 3.41 -31.03
N HIS A 188 20.66 2.14 -30.97
CA HIS A 188 20.46 1.13 -32.04
C HIS A 188 18.97 0.90 -32.35
N LYS A 189 18.09 0.91 -31.36
CA LYS A 189 16.64 0.84 -31.61
C LYS A 189 16.12 2.10 -32.28
N SER A 190 16.60 3.25 -31.82
CA SER A 190 16.23 4.55 -32.38
C SER A 190 16.72 4.72 -33.82
N SER A 191 17.90 4.19 -34.15
CA SER A 191 18.49 4.31 -35.49
C SER A 191 17.63 3.70 -36.58
N LYS A 192 17.03 2.52 -36.32
CA LYS A 192 16.12 1.82 -37.24
C LYS A 192 14.94 2.67 -37.73
N THR A 193 14.63 3.78 -37.07
CA THR A 193 13.51 4.68 -37.40
C THR A 193 13.91 5.93 -38.18
N ILE A 194 15.20 6.17 -38.41
CA ILE A 194 15.72 7.44 -38.97
C ILE A 194 15.45 7.55 -40.47
N GLY A 195 15.58 6.46 -41.23
CA GLY A 195 15.55 6.50 -42.70
C GLY A 195 16.84 7.09 -43.30
N ASN A 196 16.90 7.26 -44.62
CA ASN A 196 18.12 7.72 -45.31
C ASN A 196 18.26 9.25 -45.30
N VAL A 197 19.31 9.78 -44.65
CA VAL A 197 19.56 11.25 -44.60
C VAL A 197 20.05 11.86 -45.90
N THR A 198 20.50 11.05 -46.86
CA THR A 198 20.96 11.53 -48.17
C THR A 198 19.84 11.59 -49.22
N ASP A 199 18.68 11.00 -48.91
CA ASP A 199 17.52 11.05 -49.79
C ASP A 199 16.74 12.36 -49.57
N LEU A 200 17.16 13.40 -50.28
CA LEU A 200 16.47 14.68 -50.38
C LEU A 200 15.74 14.84 -51.73
N SER A 201 15.40 13.74 -52.40
CA SER A 201 14.81 13.77 -53.75
C SER A 201 13.50 14.57 -53.86
N ALA A 202 12.78 14.76 -52.74
CA ALA A 202 11.58 15.56 -52.65
C ALA A 202 11.82 17.07 -52.38
N LYS A 203 13.05 17.48 -52.08
CA LYS A 203 13.43 18.86 -51.78
C LYS A 203 13.12 19.81 -52.94
N ASP A 204 13.53 19.45 -54.15
CA ASP A 204 13.38 20.32 -55.32
C ASP A 204 11.90 20.56 -55.66
N LYS A 205 11.07 19.52 -55.50
CA LYS A 205 9.61 19.64 -55.68
C LYS A 205 8.99 20.58 -54.65
N TYR A 206 9.38 20.47 -53.38
CA TYR A 206 8.88 21.35 -52.32
C TYR A 206 9.23 22.83 -52.56
N PHE A 207 10.49 23.14 -52.86
CA PHE A 207 10.90 24.52 -53.12
C PHE A 207 10.33 25.08 -54.41
N THR A 208 10.11 24.23 -55.44
CA THR A 208 9.41 24.63 -56.67
C THR A 208 7.99 25.11 -56.36
N VAL A 209 7.24 24.38 -55.53
CA VAL A 209 5.88 24.77 -55.12
C VAL A 209 5.87 26.08 -54.32
N LEU A 210 6.82 26.30 -53.42
CA LEU A 210 6.89 27.57 -52.69
C LEU A 210 7.18 28.77 -53.61
N LYS A 211 7.96 28.56 -54.67
CA LYS A 211 8.31 29.60 -55.66
C LYS A 211 7.17 29.95 -56.61
N THR A 212 6.15 29.09 -56.75
CA THR A 212 4.98 29.39 -57.59
C THR A 212 3.93 30.24 -56.88
N LEU A 213 4.05 30.43 -55.55
CA LEU A 213 3.20 31.35 -54.79
C LEU A 213 3.50 32.81 -55.18
N ASN A 214 2.44 33.55 -55.51
CA ASN A 214 2.52 34.94 -55.96
C ASN A 214 1.79 35.89 -55.00
N SER A 215 1.82 37.21 -55.30
CA SER A 215 1.16 38.24 -54.47
C SER A 215 -0.33 37.98 -54.24
N SER A 216 -1.06 37.52 -55.25
CA SER A 216 -2.50 37.24 -55.13
C SER A 216 -2.79 36.07 -54.18
N ASP A 217 -1.87 35.10 -54.09
CA ASP A 217 -1.99 33.98 -53.15
C ASP A 217 -1.76 34.45 -51.71
N PHE A 218 -0.78 35.33 -51.49
CA PHE A 218 -0.51 35.93 -50.18
C PHE A 218 -1.64 36.86 -49.72
N GLU A 219 -2.18 37.66 -50.63
CA GLU A 219 -3.36 38.51 -50.37
C GLU A 219 -4.56 37.65 -49.99
N SER A 220 -4.87 36.59 -50.76
CA SER A 220 -5.98 35.68 -50.46
C SER A 220 -5.91 35.05 -49.07
N LEU A 221 -4.70 34.84 -48.53
CA LEU A 221 -4.51 34.26 -47.19
C LEU A 221 -4.59 35.30 -46.06
N THR A 222 -4.32 36.57 -46.34
CA THR A 222 -4.21 37.64 -45.32
C THR A 222 -5.40 38.58 -45.30
N ASP A 223 -6.10 38.72 -46.42
CA ASP A 223 -7.27 39.59 -46.61
C ASP A 223 -8.39 39.38 -45.58
N PRO A 224 -8.82 38.13 -45.25
CA PRO A 224 -9.85 37.92 -44.24
C PRO A 224 -9.49 38.55 -42.88
N SER A 225 -8.24 38.36 -42.44
CA SER A 225 -7.73 38.95 -41.20
C SER A 225 -7.74 40.47 -41.27
N ARG A 226 -7.31 41.04 -42.40
CA ARG A 226 -7.21 42.48 -42.61
C ARG A 226 -8.57 43.17 -42.52
N TYR A 227 -9.62 42.58 -43.12
CA TYR A 227 -10.96 43.15 -43.07
C TYR A 227 -11.57 43.07 -41.67
N ILE A 228 -11.39 41.96 -40.95
CA ILE A 228 -11.89 41.79 -39.59
C ILE A 228 -11.15 42.67 -38.57
N GLU A 229 -9.82 42.81 -38.67
CA GLU A 229 -9.04 43.73 -37.82
C GLU A 229 -9.53 45.19 -37.98
N LYS A 230 -9.84 45.60 -39.22
CA LYS A 230 -10.43 46.93 -39.47
C LYS A 230 -11.85 47.04 -38.91
N ALA A 231 -12.68 46.00 -39.05
CA ALA A 231 -14.02 45.99 -38.49
C ALA A 231 -14.01 46.11 -36.95
N LYS A 232 -13.01 45.48 -36.29
CA LYS A 232 -12.80 45.64 -34.84
C LYS A 232 -12.60 47.11 -34.45
N ASN A 233 -11.73 47.82 -35.17
CA ASN A 233 -11.47 49.24 -34.91
C ASN A 233 -12.75 50.08 -35.05
N GLU A 234 -13.62 49.77 -36.02
CA GLU A 234 -14.88 50.48 -36.16
C GLU A 234 -15.88 50.16 -35.03
N ILE A 235 -15.93 48.92 -34.54
CA ILE A 235 -16.73 48.58 -33.34
C ILE A 235 -16.20 49.33 -32.10
N GLU A 236 -14.88 49.45 -31.94
CA GLU A 236 -14.28 50.23 -30.86
C GLU A 236 -14.64 51.72 -30.95
N ASN A 237 -14.62 52.30 -32.16
CA ASN A 237 -15.05 53.68 -32.42
C ASN A 237 -16.52 53.93 -32.05
N LEU A 238 -17.39 52.94 -32.28
CA LEU A 238 -18.81 53.00 -31.91
C LEU A 238 -19.04 52.97 -30.39
N LYS A 239 -18.10 52.42 -29.62
CA LYS A 239 -18.18 52.37 -28.15
C LYS A 239 -17.66 53.64 -27.46
N ASP A 240 -16.95 54.51 -28.17
CA ASP A 240 -16.46 55.77 -27.60
C ASP A 240 -17.63 56.78 -27.43
N PRO A 241 -17.96 57.18 -26.18
CA PRO A 241 -19.04 58.14 -25.92
C PRO A 241 -18.79 59.55 -26.49
N LYS A 242 -17.58 59.85 -26.98
CA LYS A 242 -17.22 61.15 -27.59
C LYS A 242 -17.46 61.19 -29.10
N THR A 243 -17.78 60.07 -29.73
CA THR A 243 -17.95 59.98 -31.19
C THR A 243 -19.18 60.77 -31.64
N LYS A 244 -19.01 61.64 -32.64
CA LYS A 244 -20.11 62.45 -33.20
C LYS A 244 -21.07 61.56 -33.98
N VAL A 245 -22.36 61.90 -34.00
CA VAL A 245 -23.42 61.14 -34.70
C VAL A 245 -23.08 60.86 -36.16
N ASN A 246 -22.57 61.85 -36.91
CA ASN A 246 -22.17 61.63 -38.31
C ASN A 246 -20.98 60.66 -38.46
N SER A 247 -20.08 60.62 -37.47
CA SER A 247 -18.99 59.65 -37.42
C SER A 247 -19.50 58.24 -37.08
N ILE A 248 -20.54 58.13 -36.23
CA ILE A 248 -21.22 56.86 -35.94
C ILE A 248 -21.87 56.28 -37.21
N VAL A 249 -22.58 57.11 -37.99
CA VAL A 249 -23.16 56.70 -39.28
C VAL A 249 -22.07 56.18 -40.22
N ARG A 250 -20.94 56.90 -40.30
CA ARG A 250 -19.79 56.50 -41.11
C ARG A 250 -19.20 55.15 -40.66
N SER A 251 -19.03 54.93 -39.36
CA SER A 251 -18.54 53.65 -38.84
C SER A 251 -19.49 52.49 -39.19
N PHE A 252 -20.82 52.69 -39.17
CA PHE A 252 -21.75 51.66 -39.62
C PHE A 252 -21.68 51.37 -41.13
N GLN A 253 -21.46 52.40 -41.95
CA GLN A 253 -21.22 52.24 -43.40
C GLN A 253 -19.94 51.44 -43.65
N GLU A 254 -18.84 51.84 -43.00
CA GLU A 254 -17.54 51.18 -43.12
C GLU A 254 -17.60 49.74 -42.59
N LEU A 255 -18.31 49.46 -41.50
CA LEU A 255 -18.54 48.09 -41.00
C LEU A 255 -19.27 47.21 -42.02
N SER A 256 -20.31 47.75 -42.66
CA SER A 256 -21.08 47.00 -43.66
C SER A 256 -20.20 46.60 -44.85
N GLU A 257 -19.41 47.55 -45.36
CA GLU A 257 -18.45 47.30 -46.44
C GLU A 257 -17.33 46.32 -46.02
N LEU A 258 -16.78 46.47 -44.81
CA LEU A 258 -15.72 45.60 -44.29
C LEU A 258 -16.21 44.17 -44.11
N PHE A 259 -17.42 43.95 -43.62
CA PHE A 259 -18.00 42.61 -43.50
C PHE A 259 -18.33 41.97 -44.85
N GLU A 260 -18.79 42.76 -45.83
CA GLU A 260 -19.00 42.26 -47.19
C GLU A 260 -17.67 41.83 -47.83
N ASN A 261 -16.64 42.67 -47.72
CA ASN A 261 -15.30 42.36 -48.19
C ASN A 261 -14.69 41.14 -47.49
N PHE A 262 -14.90 41.02 -46.17
CA PHE A 262 -14.53 39.81 -45.43
C PHE A 262 -15.22 38.56 -46.02
N HIS A 263 -16.54 38.59 -46.21
CA HIS A 263 -17.26 37.46 -46.80
C HIS A 263 -16.75 37.08 -48.19
N ASN A 264 -16.48 38.08 -49.03
CA ASN A 264 -15.96 37.87 -50.37
C ASN A 264 -14.53 37.31 -50.37
N SER A 265 -13.74 37.58 -49.32
CA SER A 265 -12.38 37.05 -49.16
C SER A 265 -12.31 35.58 -48.70
N ILE A 266 -13.39 35.01 -48.16
CA ILE A 266 -13.39 33.63 -47.62
C ILE A 266 -13.22 32.56 -48.71
N GLU A 267 -13.83 32.72 -49.88
CA GLU A 267 -13.73 31.71 -50.94
C GLU A 267 -12.34 31.68 -51.62
N PRO A 268 -11.72 32.83 -51.94
CA PRO A 268 -10.31 32.90 -52.32
C PRO A 268 -9.37 32.30 -51.26
N PHE A 269 -9.62 32.56 -49.97
CA PHE A 269 -8.88 31.96 -48.86
C PHE A 269 -8.97 30.43 -48.88
N LYS A 270 -10.18 29.87 -48.93
CA LYS A 270 -10.40 28.41 -48.99
C LYS A 270 -9.72 27.78 -50.21
N THR A 271 -9.88 28.39 -51.38
CA THR A 271 -9.28 27.90 -52.63
C THR A 271 -7.76 27.85 -52.54
N THR A 272 -7.16 28.90 -51.98
CA THR A 272 -5.71 28.98 -51.78
C THR A 272 -5.23 27.94 -50.77
N MET A 273 -5.96 27.75 -49.68
CA MET A 273 -5.66 26.73 -48.67
C MET A 273 -5.76 25.29 -49.20
N GLU A 274 -6.79 24.96 -49.99
CA GLU A 274 -6.90 23.65 -50.63
C GLU A 274 -5.78 23.40 -51.64
N ARG A 275 -5.35 24.43 -52.38
CA ARG A 275 -4.19 24.34 -53.26
C ARG A 275 -2.90 24.10 -52.47
N LEU A 276 -2.69 24.80 -51.34
CA LEU A 276 -1.54 24.55 -50.46
C LEU A 276 -1.53 23.11 -49.93
N LYS A 277 -2.69 22.61 -49.50
CA LYS A 277 -2.87 21.24 -48.99
C LYS A 277 -2.62 20.18 -50.06
N SER A 278 -3.16 20.36 -51.26
CA SER A 278 -2.97 19.45 -52.41
C SER A 278 -1.57 19.49 -53.01
N SER A 279 -0.83 20.58 -52.82
CA SER A 279 0.53 20.77 -53.34
C SER A 279 1.65 20.08 -52.54
N GLN A 280 1.31 19.23 -51.56
CA GLN A 280 2.24 18.51 -50.67
C GLN A 280 3.12 19.40 -49.76
N VAL A 281 2.88 20.71 -49.69
CA VAL A 281 3.55 21.62 -48.73
C VAL A 281 3.32 21.18 -47.28
N GLY A 282 2.15 20.60 -46.98
CA GLY A 282 1.87 19.99 -45.67
C GLY A 282 2.72 18.75 -45.34
N ASN A 283 3.23 18.04 -46.35
CA ASN A 283 4.08 16.85 -46.19
C ASN A 283 5.58 17.17 -46.17
N ALA A 284 5.94 18.45 -46.29
CA ALA A 284 7.33 18.92 -46.28
C ALA A 284 8.18 18.49 -45.08
N PRO A 285 7.64 18.27 -43.86
CA PRO A 285 8.41 17.70 -42.76
C PRO A 285 9.00 16.33 -43.08
N GLU A 286 8.36 15.53 -43.94
CA GLU A 286 8.84 14.20 -44.34
C GLU A 286 10.20 14.28 -45.07
N VAL A 287 10.42 15.32 -45.88
CA VAL A 287 11.67 15.54 -46.65
C VAL A 287 12.88 15.69 -45.73
N PHE A 288 12.72 16.35 -44.59
CA PHE A 288 13.81 16.58 -43.63
C PHE A 288 13.71 15.71 -42.39
N THR A 289 12.76 14.76 -42.33
CA THR A 289 12.51 13.94 -41.14
C THR A 289 13.73 13.11 -40.74
N ALA A 290 14.43 12.51 -41.71
CA ALA A 290 15.63 11.73 -41.43
C ALA A 290 16.74 12.61 -40.84
N THR A 291 16.98 13.78 -41.46
CA THR A 291 17.94 14.78 -40.98
C THR A 291 17.60 15.27 -39.57
N GLU A 292 16.32 15.57 -39.33
CA GLU A 292 15.83 16.04 -38.03
C GLU A 292 16.00 14.98 -36.94
N LYS A 293 15.62 13.73 -37.22
CA LYS A 293 15.79 12.61 -36.28
C LYS A 293 17.27 12.41 -35.93
N THR A 294 18.16 12.46 -36.92
CA THR A 294 19.61 12.40 -36.68
C THR A 294 20.08 13.54 -35.78
N ILE A 295 19.69 14.79 -36.07
CA ILE A 295 20.07 15.95 -35.23
C ILE A 295 19.60 15.79 -33.77
N LYS A 296 18.40 15.25 -33.56
CA LYS A 296 17.85 15.02 -32.21
C LYS A 296 18.57 13.93 -31.41
N LEU A 297 19.23 12.98 -32.07
CA LEU A 297 19.94 11.89 -31.41
C LEU A 297 21.38 12.24 -31.05
N ILE A 298 21.98 13.22 -31.74
CA ILE A 298 23.34 13.70 -31.47
C ILE A 298 23.56 14.09 -29.99
N PRO A 299 22.71 14.93 -29.35
CA PRO A 299 22.90 15.27 -27.94
C PRO A 299 22.79 14.06 -27.00
N LYS A 300 21.95 13.07 -27.35
CA LYS A 300 21.82 11.84 -26.55
C LYS A 300 23.11 11.02 -26.61
N ARG A 301 23.66 10.81 -27.81
CA ARG A 301 24.95 10.12 -27.99
C ARG A 301 26.09 10.86 -27.31
N MET A 302 26.12 12.19 -27.37
CA MET A 302 27.18 13.00 -26.76
C MET A 302 27.26 12.84 -25.23
N ASN A 303 26.22 12.34 -24.57
CA ASN A 303 26.25 12.00 -23.15
C ASN A 303 26.95 10.66 -22.84
N PHE A 304 27.31 9.88 -23.87
CA PHE A 304 27.97 8.59 -23.71
C PHE A 304 29.48 8.81 -23.44
N THR A 305 29.82 9.09 -22.17
CA THR A 305 31.18 9.45 -21.73
C THR A 305 32.07 8.25 -21.38
N THR A 306 31.48 7.10 -21.05
CA THR A 306 32.20 5.86 -20.74
C THR A 306 32.86 5.24 -22.00
N GLY A 307 34.02 4.64 -21.83
CA GLY A 307 34.69 3.81 -22.83
C GLY A 307 34.29 2.35 -22.67
N PHE A 308 34.24 1.61 -23.78
CA PHE A 308 34.24 0.16 -23.73
C PHE A 308 35.69 -0.29 -23.64
N THR A 309 36.01 -1.20 -22.72
CA THR A 309 37.38 -1.76 -22.59
C THR A 309 37.34 -3.28 -22.66
N ASP A 310 38.48 -3.88 -22.97
CA ASP A 310 38.61 -5.35 -22.99
C ASP A 310 38.35 -5.97 -21.61
N GLU A 311 38.78 -5.32 -20.52
CA GLU A 311 38.49 -5.79 -19.16
C GLU A 311 36.99 -5.71 -18.85
N GLY A 312 36.32 -4.65 -19.32
CA GLY A 312 34.86 -4.52 -19.18
C GLY A 312 34.10 -5.57 -19.96
N LYS A 313 34.58 -5.93 -21.15
CA LYS A 313 34.06 -7.05 -21.96
C LYS A 313 34.22 -8.37 -21.22
N GLU A 314 35.41 -8.68 -20.71
CA GLU A 314 35.69 -9.91 -19.98
C GLU A 314 34.85 -10.04 -18.70
N ALA A 315 34.75 -8.95 -17.92
CA ALA A 315 33.89 -8.91 -16.73
C ALA A 315 32.42 -9.15 -17.08
N THR A 316 31.93 -8.52 -18.15
CA THR A 316 30.54 -8.71 -18.62
C THR A 316 30.30 -10.16 -19.05
N VAL A 317 31.19 -10.75 -19.85
CA VAL A 317 31.11 -12.16 -20.27
C VAL A 317 31.09 -13.09 -19.05
N SER A 318 31.96 -12.84 -18.06
CA SER A 318 32.01 -13.61 -16.81
C SER A 318 30.67 -13.54 -16.05
N ASN A 319 30.11 -12.34 -15.90
CA ASN A 319 28.82 -12.12 -15.26
C ASN A 319 27.69 -12.88 -15.97
N LEU A 320 27.67 -12.85 -17.30
CA LEU A 320 26.65 -13.54 -18.09
C LEU A 320 26.79 -15.07 -18.00
N LYS A 321 28.02 -15.61 -17.90
CA LYS A 321 28.24 -17.04 -17.60
C LYS A 321 27.65 -17.45 -16.26
N SER A 322 27.87 -16.65 -15.21
CA SER A 322 27.26 -16.90 -13.90
C SER A 322 25.74 -16.89 -13.96
N LEU A 323 25.15 -15.99 -14.75
CA LEU A 323 23.71 -15.95 -14.96
C LEU A 323 23.16 -17.14 -15.76
N LEU A 324 23.88 -17.61 -16.77
CA LEU A 324 23.49 -18.80 -17.53
C LEU A 324 23.46 -20.05 -16.65
N LEU A 325 24.46 -20.22 -15.77
CA LEU A 325 24.47 -21.30 -14.79
C LEU A 325 23.25 -21.20 -13.84
N LEU A 326 22.97 -20.00 -13.32
CA LEU A 326 21.80 -19.78 -12.48
C LEU A 326 20.48 -20.03 -13.25
N SER A 327 20.41 -19.69 -14.53
CA SER A 327 19.25 -19.93 -15.39
C SER A 327 19.02 -21.42 -15.62
N ALA A 328 20.07 -22.22 -15.79
CA ALA A 328 19.97 -23.68 -15.89
C ALA A 328 19.42 -24.31 -14.60
N ASP A 329 19.93 -23.91 -13.43
CA ASP A 329 19.43 -24.38 -12.13
C ASP A 329 17.99 -23.92 -11.86
N SER A 330 17.67 -22.68 -12.27
CA SER A 330 16.32 -22.15 -12.26
C SER A 330 15.39 -23.05 -13.06
N LYS A 331 15.74 -23.39 -14.31
CA LYS A 331 14.95 -24.27 -15.18
C LYS A 331 14.76 -25.66 -14.57
N GLY A 332 15.82 -26.22 -13.97
CA GLY A 332 15.75 -27.51 -13.29
C GLY A 332 14.83 -27.55 -12.08
N SER A 333 14.64 -26.42 -11.38
CA SER A 333 13.87 -26.32 -10.13
C SER A 333 12.41 -25.89 -10.29
N ILE A 334 11.95 -25.58 -11.51
CA ILE A 334 10.59 -25.05 -11.76
C ILE A 334 9.50 -25.95 -11.17
N GLN A 335 9.59 -27.27 -11.39
CA GLN A 335 8.53 -28.19 -10.96
C GLN A 335 8.39 -28.23 -9.43
N GLU A 336 9.51 -28.31 -8.72
CA GLU A 336 9.55 -28.36 -7.26
C GLU A 336 9.14 -27.01 -6.65
N VAL A 337 9.60 -25.88 -7.20
CA VAL A 337 9.16 -24.54 -6.77
C VAL A 337 7.66 -24.37 -6.97
N ASN A 338 7.10 -24.82 -8.10
CA ASN A 338 5.66 -24.79 -8.35
C ASN A 338 4.91 -25.67 -7.34
N THR A 339 5.44 -26.85 -7.00
CA THR A 339 4.85 -27.72 -5.98
C THR A 339 4.78 -27.01 -4.62
N LEU A 340 5.88 -26.41 -4.17
CA LEU A 340 5.92 -25.63 -2.92
C LEU A 340 4.95 -24.45 -2.94
N THR A 341 4.85 -23.76 -4.09
CA THR A 341 3.96 -22.61 -4.26
C THR A 341 2.49 -23.02 -4.21
N SER A 342 2.13 -24.09 -4.91
CA SER A 342 0.78 -24.65 -4.88
C SER A 342 0.38 -25.06 -3.48
N LEU A 343 1.24 -25.80 -2.76
CA LEU A 343 0.99 -26.15 -1.35
C LEU A 343 0.81 -24.92 -0.47
N SER A 344 1.64 -23.88 -0.65
CA SER A 344 1.53 -22.67 0.15
C SER A 344 0.21 -21.94 -0.12
N LYS A 345 -0.24 -21.91 -1.38
CA LYS A 345 -1.51 -21.32 -1.78
C LYS A 345 -2.71 -22.09 -1.19
N THR A 346 -2.74 -23.41 -1.38
CA THR A 346 -3.87 -24.27 -0.98
C THR A 346 -4.00 -24.35 0.54
N LYS A 347 -2.88 -24.46 1.27
CA LYS A 347 -2.89 -24.50 2.75
C LYS A 347 -3.18 -23.15 3.40
N SER A 348 -2.97 -22.03 2.70
CA SER A 348 -3.40 -20.70 3.15
C SER A 348 -4.89 -20.43 2.93
N THR A 349 -5.55 -21.25 2.11
CA THR A 349 -6.97 -21.09 1.74
C THR A 349 -7.70 -22.45 1.72
N PRO A 350 -7.63 -23.23 2.81
CA PRO A 350 -8.11 -24.61 2.80
C PRO A 350 -9.62 -24.70 2.56
N GLU A 351 -10.37 -23.71 3.08
CA GLU A 351 -11.83 -23.66 3.02
C GLU A 351 -12.40 -23.56 1.60
N PHE A 352 -11.59 -23.10 0.65
CA PHE A 352 -11.97 -22.88 -0.73
C PHE A 352 -11.42 -23.95 -1.69
N GLN A 353 -10.91 -25.06 -1.17
CA GLN A 353 -10.45 -26.16 -2.01
C GLN A 353 -11.62 -27.04 -2.45
N LYS A 354 -11.62 -27.45 -3.73
CA LYS A 354 -12.56 -28.46 -4.24
C LYS A 354 -12.26 -29.81 -3.60
N ARG A 355 -13.32 -30.55 -3.27
CA ARG A 355 -13.26 -31.83 -2.55
C ARG A 355 -14.20 -32.83 -3.20
N LYS A 356 -13.80 -34.10 -3.18
CA LYS A 356 -14.53 -35.24 -3.75
C LYS A 356 -15.04 -36.19 -2.67
N PHE A 357 -14.34 -36.27 -1.54
CA PHE A 357 -14.72 -37.16 -0.44
C PHE A 357 -14.87 -36.45 0.90
N THR A 358 -14.34 -35.23 1.02
CA THR A 358 -14.23 -34.50 2.29
C THR A 358 -14.98 -33.17 2.27
N GLU A 359 -16.06 -33.05 1.49
CA GLU A 359 -16.88 -31.83 1.37
C GLU A 359 -17.37 -31.28 2.72
N GLY A 360 -17.62 -32.14 3.70
CA GLY A 360 -17.93 -31.76 5.08
C GLY A 360 -16.75 -31.21 5.87
N PHE A 361 -15.51 -31.45 5.44
CA PHE A 361 -14.26 -31.06 6.10
C PHE A 361 -13.44 -30.04 5.29
N PRO A 362 -13.96 -28.82 5.00
CA PRO A 362 -13.24 -27.85 4.20
C PRO A 362 -11.95 -27.31 4.83
N LYS A 363 -11.74 -27.44 6.14
CA LYS A 363 -10.45 -27.17 6.80
C LYS A 363 -9.56 -28.41 6.90
N GLY A 364 -10.03 -29.55 6.39
CA GLY A 364 -9.32 -30.81 6.40
C GLY A 364 -9.18 -31.40 7.80
N VAL A 365 -7.94 -31.72 8.22
CA VAL A 365 -7.62 -32.30 9.55
C VAL A 365 -8.25 -31.51 10.71
N GLU A 366 -8.30 -30.18 10.61
CA GLU A 366 -8.90 -29.32 11.64
C GLU A 366 -10.40 -29.62 11.83
N ASP A 367 -11.14 -29.78 10.74
CA ASP A 367 -12.56 -30.10 10.80
C ASP A 367 -12.80 -31.53 11.31
N VAL A 368 -11.89 -32.47 11.05
CA VAL A 368 -11.98 -33.82 11.64
C VAL A 368 -11.67 -33.79 13.15
N ASN A 369 -10.82 -32.86 13.61
CA ASN A 369 -10.67 -32.60 15.05
C ASN A 369 -11.91 -31.93 15.66
N GLN A 370 -12.57 -31.05 14.91
CA GLN A 370 -13.85 -30.45 15.30
C GLN A 370 -14.98 -31.49 15.33
N LEU A 371 -14.96 -32.47 14.44
CA LEU A 371 -15.93 -33.57 14.40
C LEU A 371 -16.03 -34.30 15.75
N ALA A 372 -14.90 -34.52 16.45
CA ALA A 372 -14.89 -35.14 17.78
C ALA A 372 -15.66 -34.33 18.84
N ARG A 373 -15.77 -33.00 18.67
CA ARG A 373 -16.62 -32.14 19.50
C ARG A 373 -18.06 -32.13 19.00
N ASP A 374 -18.24 -32.10 17.68
CA ASP A 374 -19.55 -32.02 17.04
C ASP A 374 -20.41 -33.23 17.35
N VAL A 375 -19.85 -34.45 17.35
CA VAL A 375 -20.60 -35.67 17.70
C VAL A 375 -21.13 -35.67 19.14
N LEU A 376 -20.56 -34.86 20.03
CA LEU A 376 -21.01 -34.69 21.42
C LEU A 376 -21.88 -33.43 21.60
N ASN A 377 -22.18 -32.69 20.53
CA ASN A 377 -22.92 -31.44 20.62
C ASN A 377 -24.37 -31.71 21.06
N PRO A 378 -24.82 -31.18 22.23
CA PRO A 378 -26.17 -31.42 22.74
C PRO A 378 -27.30 -30.98 21.80
N TRP A 379 -27.02 -30.02 20.90
CA TRP A 379 -27.99 -29.56 19.90
C TRP A 379 -28.46 -30.71 18.99
N ILE A 380 -27.60 -31.67 18.68
CA ILE A 380 -27.95 -32.82 17.84
C ILE A 380 -29.03 -33.66 18.50
N GLY A 381 -28.83 -34.05 19.77
CA GLY A 381 -29.82 -34.80 20.55
C GLY A 381 -31.15 -34.04 20.64
N LYS A 382 -31.09 -32.72 20.82
CA LYS A 382 -32.27 -31.85 20.88
C LYS A 382 -33.06 -31.82 19.57
N ILE A 383 -32.41 -31.67 18.42
CA ILE A 383 -33.11 -31.54 17.13
C ILE A 383 -33.63 -32.88 16.59
N ILE A 384 -32.96 -34.00 16.90
CA ILE A 384 -33.43 -35.35 16.54
C ILE A 384 -34.34 -35.98 17.61
N ARG A 385 -34.57 -35.27 18.73
CA ARG A 385 -35.41 -35.68 19.88
C ARG A 385 -34.95 -36.98 20.54
N VAL A 386 -33.64 -37.14 20.70
CA VAL A 386 -33.03 -38.25 21.43
C VAL A 386 -32.41 -37.69 22.72
N ASP A 387 -33.03 -37.99 23.85
CA ASP A 387 -32.55 -37.61 25.20
C ASP A 387 -31.62 -38.70 25.77
N LYS A 388 -30.63 -39.12 24.98
CA LYS A 388 -29.69 -40.20 25.32
C LYS A 388 -28.25 -39.77 25.05
N SER A 389 -27.28 -40.48 25.63
CA SER A 389 -25.87 -40.19 25.42
C SER A 389 -25.48 -40.29 23.94
N LEU A 390 -24.72 -39.29 23.47
CA LEU A 390 -24.13 -39.27 22.13
C LEU A 390 -22.75 -39.97 22.07
N ASP A 391 -22.30 -40.58 23.18
CA ASP A 391 -21.00 -41.29 23.26
C ASP A 391 -20.88 -42.40 22.21
N ALA A 392 -21.99 -43.05 21.84
CA ALA A 392 -21.99 -44.08 20.80
C ALA A 392 -21.54 -43.55 19.43
N LEU A 393 -21.84 -42.28 19.09
CA LEU A 393 -21.37 -41.66 17.85
C LEU A 393 -19.86 -41.38 17.91
N ASN A 394 -19.38 -40.88 19.05
CA ASN A 394 -17.96 -40.65 19.27
C ASN A 394 -17.15 -41.95 19.22
N ASN A 395 -17.64 -43.01 19.87
CA ASN A 395 -17.03 -44.34 19.86
C ASN A 395 -17.09 -44.98 18.45
N GLY A 396 -18.20 -44.79 17.73
CA GLY A 396 -18.38 -45.31 16.39
C GLY A 396 -17.37 -44.73 15.38
N LEU A 397 -16.97 -43.46 15.50
CA LEU A 397 -16.01 -42.78 14.62
C LEU A 397 -14.53 -42.90 15.05
N LEU A 398 -14.23 -43.71 16.07
CA LEU A 398 -12.87 -43.89 16.59
C LEU A 398 -11.84 -44.33 15.50
N PRO A 399 -12.17 -45.23 14.54
CA PRO A 399 -11.27 -45.55 13.43
C PRO A 399 -10.83 -44.32 12.62
N LEU A 400 -11.77 -43.43 12.26
CA LEU A 400 -11.45 -42.20 11.54
C LEU A 400 -10.58 -41.26 12.38
N PHE A 401 -10.86 -41.11 13.69
CA PHE A 401 -10.06 -40.28 14.57
C PHE A 401 -8.61 -40.77 14.72
N LYS A 402 -8.37 -42.10 14.68
CA LYS A 402 -7.01 -42.66 14.66
C LYS A 402 -6.24 -42.28 13.39
N VAL A 403 -6.88 -42.37 12.22
CA VAL A 403 -6.28 -41.91 10.94
C VAL A 403 -5.97 -40.42 11.03
N ASN A 404 -6.92 -39.62 11.51
CA ASN A 404 -6.74 -38.18 11.63
C ASN A 404 -5.61 -37.79 12.60
N LYS A 405 -5.39 -38.54 13.68
CA LYS A 405 -4.29 -38.30 14.61
C LYS A 405 -2.94 -38.34 13.89
N ARG A 406 -2.71 -39.35 13.04
CA ARG A 406 -1.47 -39.46 12.26
C ARG A 406 -1.38 -38.38 11.18
N LEU A 407 -2.46 -38.11 10.44
CA LEU A 407 -2.48 -37.03 9.45
C LEU A 407 -2.25 -35.66 10.10
N GLY A 408 -2.74 -35.43 11.31
CA GLY A 408 -2.50 -34.19 12.05
C GLY A 408 -1.07 -34.00 12.53
N GLU A 409 -0.31 -35.08 12.76
CA GLU A 409 1.13 -34.98 13.00
C GLU A 409 1.89 -34.53 11.74
N LEU A 410 1.48 -35.04 10.57
CA LEU A 410 2.03 -34.61 9.27
C LEU A 410 1.65 -33.17 8.94
N ASP A 411 0.39 -32.79 9.20
CA ASP A 411 -0.12 -31.44 8.96
C ASP A 411 0.65 -30.39 9.77
N LYS A 412 0.93 -30.68 11.06
CA LYS A 412 1.75 -29.82 11.93
C LYS A 412 3.16 -29.59 11.36
N LYS A 413 3.81 -30.65 10.85
CA LYS A 413 5.14 -30.51 10.20
C LYS A 413 5.07 -29.61 8.95
N LEU A 414 3.93 -29.57 8.28
CA LEU A 414 3.68 -28.75 7.09
C LEU A 414 3.09 -27.35 7.41
N GLY A 415 3.01 -26.94 8.68
CA GLY A 415 2.38 -25.67 9.08
C GLY A 415 3.03 -24.42 8.47
N ILE A 416 4.31 -24.49 8.07
CA ILE A 416 5.02 -23.37 7.40
C ILE A 416 4.33 -22.93 6.09
N PHE A 417 3.63 -23.84 5.42
CA PHE A 417 2.94 -23.56 4.15
C PHE A 417 1.76 -22.60 4.28
N SER A 418 1.20 -22.46 5.48
CA SER A 418 0.13 -21.49 5.76
C SER A 418 0.67 -20.08 6.09
N THR A 419 1.98 -19.86 6.02
CA THR A 419 2.59 -18.58 6.42
C THR A 419 2.76 -17.62 5.25
N ARG A 420 2.37 -16.35 5.47
CA ARG A 420 2.51 -15.26 4.49
C ARG A 420 3.96 -15.03 4.02
N PRO A 421 5.00 -15.07 4.88
CA PRO A 421 6.38 -14.90 4.44
C PRO A 421 6.82 -15.95 3.41
N LEU A 422 6.44 -17.22 3.59
CA LEU A 422 6.79 -18.26 2.61
C LEU A 422 6.16 -17.96 1.25
N PHE A 423 4.85 -17.69 1.22
CA PHE A 423 4.13 -17.38 -0.01
C PHE A 423 4.78 -16.22 -0.78
N GLN A 424 5.12 -15.13 -0.09
CA GLN A 424 5.80 -13.98 -0.70
C GLN A 424 7.18 -14.34 -1.26
N SER A 425 7.89 -15.25 -0.60
CA SER A 425 9.23 -15.68 -1.00
C SER A 425 9.19 -16.54 -2.26
N LEU A 426 8.29 -17.51 -2.29
CA LEU A 426 8.07 -18.37 -3.45
C LEU A 426 7.61 -17.56 -4.67
N SER A 427 6.71 -16.59 -4.48
CA SER A 427 6.27 -15.69 -5.55
C SER A 427 7.41 -14.83 -6.11
N ARG A 428 8.30 -14.32 -5.25
CA ARG A 428 9.52 -13.60 -5.70
C ARG A 428 10.46 -14.51 -6.47
N ILE A 429 10.64 -15.75 -6.01
CA ILE A 429 11.45 -16.75 -6.71
C ILE A 429 10.88 -17.05 -8.10
N GLN A 430 9.58 -17.29 -8.22
CA GLN A 430 8.94 -17.51 -9.53
C GLN A 430 9.12 -16.30 -10.46
N THR A 431 9.05 -15.08 -9.93
CA THR A 431 9.34 -13.85 -10.70
C THR A 431 10.77 -13.84 -11.22
N VAL A 432 11.73 -14.28 -10.41
CA VAL A 432 13.14 -14.42 -10.82
C VAL A 432 13.29 -15.52 -11.86
N GLN A 433 12.68 -16.70 -11.66
CA GLN A 433 12.74 -17.81 -12.61
C GLN A 433 12.24 -17.39 -14.00
N ARG A 434 11.16 -16.61 -14.06
CA ARG A 434 10.65 -16.03 -15.31
C ARG A 434 11.68 -15.12 -15.98
N LYS A 435 12.30 -14.20 -15.23
CA LYS A 435 13.35 -13.31 -15.79
C LYS A 435 14.58 -14.07 -16.25
N LEU A 436 14.97 -15.14 -15.54
CA LEU A 436 16.09 -15.99 -15.93
C LEU A 436 15.77 -16.79 -17.20
N SER A 437 14.51 -17.18 -17.39
CA SER A 437 14.05 -17.88 -18.60
C SER A 437 14.11 -17.02 -19.87
N GLU A 438 14.19 -15.69 -19.71
CA GLU A 438 14.35 -14.74 -20.81
C GLU A 438 15.79 -14.66 -21.35
N ILE A 439 16.76 -15.30 -20.70
CA ILE A 439 18.17 -15.30 -21.11
C ILE A 439 18.39 -16.38 -22.17
N GLU A 440 18.87 -15.96 -23.34
CA GLU A 440 19.16 -16.86 -24.46
C GLU A 440 20.41 -17.72 -24.17
N PRO A 441 20.40 -19.03 -24.49
CA PRO A 441 21.61 -19.86 -24.45
C PRO A 441 22.72 -19.28 -25.35
N GLY A 442 23.98 -19.33 -24.87
CA GLY A 442 25.14 -18.85 -25.60
C GLY A 442 25.30 -17.32 -25.64
N VAL A 443 24.53 -16.57 -24.84
CA VAL A 443 24.64 -15.10 -24.80
C VAL A 443 26.03 -14.62 -24.36
N ASP A 444 26.74 -15.39 -23.54
CA ASP A 444 28.12 -15.12 -23.14
C ASP A 444 29.10 -15.21 -24.31
N GLU A 445 28.92 -16.19 -25.20
CA GLU A 445 29.71 -16.35 -26.43
C GLU A 445 29.45 -15.21 -27.41
N MET A 446 28.19 -14.80 -27.57
CA MET A 446 27.79 -13.70 -28.45
C MET A 446 28.24 -12.33 -27.92
N THR A 447 28.41 -12.17 -26.61
CA THR A 447 28.73 -10.87 -26.00
C THR A 447 30.06 -10.32 -26.50
N GLY A 448 31.05 -11.18 -26.71
CA GLY A 448 32.36 -10.77 -27.21
C GLY A 448 32.29 -10.09 -28.57
N SER A 449 31.58 -10.68 -29.54
CA SER A 449 31.44 -10.11 -30.88
C SER A 449 30.62 -8.82 -30.86
N VAL A 450 29.50 -8.81 -30.12
CA VAL A 450 28.64 -7.62 -30.00
C VAL A 450 29.41 -6.43 -29.42
N TRP A 451 30.27 -6.68 -28.44
CA TRP A 451 31.10 -5.64 -27.83
C TRP A 451 32.09 -5.04 -28.82
N VAL A 452 32.77 -5.90 -29.59
CA VAL A 452 33.73 -5.50 -30.63
C VAL A 452 33.05 -4.75 -31.77
N ASP A 453 31.89 -5.22 -32.24
CA ASP A 453 31.13 -4.56 -33.30
C ASP A 453 30.67 -3.16 -32.85
N LEU A 454 30.21 -3.04 -31.60
CA LEU A 454 29.80 -1.76 -31.02
C LEU A 454 30.97 -0.78 -30.90
N GLU A 455 32.12 -1.26 -30.43
CA GLU A 455 33.35 -0.46 -30.34
C GLU A 455 33.85 -0.03 -31.72
N THR A 456 33.80 -0.93 -32.72
CA THR A 456 34.15 -0.63 -34.11
C THR A 456 33.27 0.46 -34.68
N CYS A 457 31.94 0.32 -34.55
CA CYS A 457 31.00 1.36 -34.98
C CYS A 457 31.26 2.69 -34.29
N LYS A 458 31.56 2.68 -32.99
CA LYS A 458 31.94 3.89 -32.26
C LYS A 458 33.21 4.49 -32.87
N ASN A 459 34.30 3.74 -32.98
CA ASN A 459 35.61 4.29 -33.38
C ASN A 459 35.64 4.80 -34.82
N ASP A 460 34.97 4.12 -35.75
CA ASP A 460 34.94 4.51 -37.17
C ASP A 460 34.25 5.86 -37.40
N TYR A 461 33.32 6.25 -36.52
CA TYR A 461 32.43 7.40 -36.72
C TYR A 461 32.39 8.40 -35.54
N ASN A 462 33.18 8.20 -34.47
CA ASN A 462 33.19 9.07 -33.28
C ASN A 462 33.91 10.40 -33.54
N ARG A 463 33.22 11.33 -34.20
CA ARG A 463 33.64 12.74 -34.32
C ARG A 463 32.75 13.62 -33.44
N ILE A 464 33.38 14.62 -32.81
CA ILE A 464 32.67 15.66 -32.05
C ILE A 464 31.80 16.46 -33.03
N VAL A 465 30.51 16.55 -32.74
CA VAL A 465 29.60 17.39 -33.52
C VAL A 465 29.58 18.78 -32.88
N GLU A 466 30.20 19.75 -33.53
CA GLU A 466 30.14 21.14 -33.08
C GLU A 466 28.71 21.69 -33.28
N SER A 467 28.05 22.07 -32.19
CA SER A 467 26.64 22.50 -32.22
C SER A 467 26.38 23.71 -33.13
N ASN A 468 27.36 24.60 -33.29
CA ASN A 468 27.29 25.76 -34.19
C ASN A 468 27.12 25.36 -35.68
N LYS A 469 27.63 24.20 -36.11
CA LYS A 469 27.50 23.71 -37.49
C LYS A 469 26.10 23.20 -37.81
N LEU A 470 25.29 22.89 -36.80
CA LEU A 470 23.91 22.39 -36.96
C LEU A 470 22.87 23.52 -37.03
N VAL A 471 23.21 24.72 -36.55
CA VAL A 471 22.29 25.87 -36.49
C VAL A 471 21.65 26.20 -37.85
N PRO A 472 22.39 26.27 -38.99
CA PRO A 472 21.80 26.64 -40.27
C PRO A 472 20.73 25.66 -40.76
N ILE A 473 21.01 24.36 -40.71
CA ILE A 473 20.07 23.33 -41.16
C ILE A 473 18.88 23.20 -40.20
N GLN A 474 19.09 23.40 -38.89
CA GLN A 474 18.01 23.43 -37.91
C GLN A 474 17.04 24.60 -38.15
N ALA A 475 17.56 25.77 -38.57
CA ALA A 475 16.73 26.91 -38.93
C ALA A 475 15.85 26.60 -40.15
N VAL A 476 16.37 25.87 -41.15
CA VAL A 476 15.59 25.41 -42.31
C VAL A 476 14.48 24.45 -41.88
N ILE A 477 14.80 23.44 -41.07
CA ILE A 477 13.82 22.46 -40.58
C ILE A 477 12.69 23.14 -39.79
N ASN A 478 13.04 24.07 -38.90
CA ASN A 478 12.05 24.81 -38.11
C ASN A 478 11.14 25.67 -38.98
N ALA A 479 11.70 26.32 -40.01
CA ALA A 479 10.94 27.17 -40.91
C ALA A 479 10.02 26.34 -41.83
N VAL A 480 10.48 25.20 -42.33
CA VAL A 480 9.65 24.23 -43.07
C VAL A 480 8.50 23.69 -42.21
N ARG A 481 8.75 23.35 -40.95
CA ARG A 481 7.68 22.91 -40.02
C ARG A 481 6.64 24.00 -39.78
N ALA A 482 7.07 25.24 -39.60
CA ALA A 482 6.15 26.35 -39.39
C ALA A 482 5.22 26.55 -40.60
N LEU A 483 5.73 26.39 -41.83
CA LEU A 483 4.89 26.44 -43.04
C LEU A 483 3.96 25.22 -43.15
N ALA A 484 4.44 24.03 -42.80
CA ALA A 484 3.61 22.82 -42.80
C ALA A 484 2.45 22.91 -41.81
N GLN A 485 2.67 23.49 -40.63
CA GLN A 485 1.60 23.76 -39.64
C GLN A 485 0.54 24.72 -40.18
N ILE A 486 0.94 25.73 -40.96
CA ILE A 486 -0.01 26.67 -41.59
C ILE A 486 -0.79 25.95 -42.71
N ALA A 487 -0.13 25.11 -43.50
CA ALA A 487 -0.76 24.33 -44.57
C ALA A 487 -1.73 23.25 -44.04
N ASP A 488 -1.55 22.77 -42.81
CA ASP A 488 -2.43 21.79 -42.14
C ASP A 488 -3.61 22.46 -41.41
N PHE A 489 -3.87 23.75 -41.64
CA PHE A 489 -5.02 24.43 -41.08
C PHE A 489 -6.32 23.73 -41.49
N LYS A 490 -7.08 23.28 -40.49
CA LYS A 490 -8.26 22.44 -40.69
C LYS A 490 -9.49 23.26 -41.10
N LEU A 491 -9.64 23.49 -42.40
CA LEU A 491 -10.80 24.18 -42.98
C LEU A 491 -12.16 23.58 -42.56
N ASN A 492 -12.25 22.26 -42.37
CA ASN A 492 -13.50 21.56 -42.03
C ASN A 492 -13.98 21.79 -40.59
N GLU A 493 -13.11 22.23 -39.68
CA GLU A 493 -13.46 22.54 -38.30
C GLU A 493 -13.96 23.99 -38.13
N VAL A 494 -13.88 24.80 -39.20
CA VAL A 494 -14.27 26.22 -39.19
C VAL A 494 -15.65 26.41 -39.82
N ASN A 495 -16.63 26.84 -39.01
CA ASN A 495 -17.99 27.11 -39.47
C ASN A 495 -18.16 28.56 -39.96
N PHE A 496 -17.56 28.88 -41.11
CA PHE A 496 -17.70 30.22 -41.73
C PHE A 496 -19.16 30.63 -41.98
N ALA A 497 -20.05 29.65 -42.21
CA ALA A 497 -21.48 29.91 -42.41
C ALA A 497 -22.17 30.42 -41.14
N GLU A 498 -21.79 29.89 -39.98
CA GLU A 498 -22.29 30.37 -38.68
C GLU A 498 -21.80 31.79 -38.36
N HIS A 499 -20.50 32.06 -38.58
CA HIS A 499 -19.95 33.41 -38.39
C HIS A 499 -20.62 34.42 -39.31
N LYS A 500 -20.82 34.05 -40.59
CA LYS A 500 -21.59 34.86 -41.55
C LYS A 500 -23.00 35.13 -41.07
N THR A 501 -23.69 34.11 -40.57
CA THR A 501 -25.05 34.27 -40.04
C THR A 501 -25.09 35.26 -38.87
N LYS A 502 -24.12 35.21 -37.95
CA LYS A 502 -24.03 36.15 -36.82
C LYS A 502 -23.76 37.59 -37.28
N ILE A 503 -22.87 37.77 -38.26
CA ILE A 503 -22.58 39.07 -38.87
C ILE A 503 -23.81 39.62 -39.58
N ASP A 504 -24.49 38.81 -40.39
CA ASP A 504 -25.71 39.20 -41.12
C ASP A 504 -26.85 39.55 -40.16
N GLN A 505 -26.98 38.82 -39.05
CA GLN A 505 -27.94 39.12 -37.99
C GLN A 505 -27.64 40.46 -37.31
N PHE A 506 -26.36 40.73 -37.01
CA PHE A 506 -25.93 42.01 -36.47
C PHE A 506 -26.28 43.16 -37.42
N ILE A 507 -25.91 43.07 -38.70
CA ILE A 507 -26.23 44.09 -39.71
C ILE A 507 -27.75 44.32 -39.83
N LYS A 508 -28.55 43.24 -39.87
CA LYS A 508 -30.02 43.35 -39.89
C LYS A 508 -30.58 44.01 -38.62
N SER A 509 -29.97 43.77 -37.46
CA SER A 509 -30.41 44.34 -36.18
C SER A 509 -30.26 45.87 -36.12
N LEU A 510 -29.40 46.45 -36.96
CA LEU A 510 -29.20 47.90 -37.02
C LEU A 510 -30.48 48.62 -37.47
N GLY A 511 -31.24 48.03 -38.39
CA GLY A 511 -32.59 48.51 -38.76
C GLY A 511 -32.63 49.91 -39.39
N PHE A 512 -31.56 50.35 -40.05
CA PHE A 512 -31.54 51.58 -40.84
C PHE A 512 -32.52 51.47 -42.01
N THR A 513 -33.25 52.56 -42.30
CA THR A 513 -34.15 52.62 -43.47
C THR A 513 -33.36 52.79 -44.77
N ASP A 514 -32.38 53.69 -44.76
CA ASP A 514 -31.35 53.82 -45.80
C ASP A 514 -30.04 54.31 -45.15
N LEU A 515 -29.11 53.38 -44.94
CA LEU A 515 -27.79 53.67 -44.35
C LEU A 515 -26.96 54.62 -45.23
N ASN A 516 -27.29 54.77 -46.52
CA ASN A 516 -26.59 55.64 -47.44
C ASN A 516 -27.14 57.08 -47.46
N ASN A 517 -28.26 57.35 -46.78
CA ASN A 517 -28.81 58.69 -46.59
C ASN A 517 -28.34 59.27 -45.22
N PRO A 518 -27.33 60.17 -45.18
CA PRO A 518 -26.71 60.59 -43.92
C PRO A 518 -27.65 61.37 -43.01
N THR A 519 -28.56 62.16 -43.60
CA THR A 519 -29.51 62.99 -42.86
C THR A 519 -30.56 62.13 -42.16
N GLU A 520 -31.05 61.11 -42.84
CA GLU A 520 -32.04 60.16 -42.30
C GLU A 520 -31.40 59.20 -41.29
N SER A 521 -30.24 58.64 -41.63
CA SER A 521 -29.49 57.76 -40.74
C SER A 521 -29.07 58.44 -39.43
N ALA A 522 -28.62 59.70 -39.47
CA ALA A 522 -28.23 60.44 -38.27
C ALA A 522 -29.39 60.59 -37.26
N ASN A 523 -30.63 60.73 -37.75
CA ASN A 523 -31.81 60.82 -36.90
C ASN A 523 -32.18 59.47 -36.25
N GLN A 524 -31.76 58.34 -36.84
CA GLN A 524 -32.03 56.98 -36.35
C GLN A 524 -30.97 56.48 -35.35
N VAL A 525 -29.76 57.05 -35.37
CA VAL A 525 -28.62 56.62 -34.54
C VAL A 525 -28.92 56.55 -33.04
N PRO A 526 -29.52 57.55 -32.38
CA PRO A 526 -29.74 57.48 -30.92
C PRO A 526 -30.57 56.28 -30.50
N GLY A 527 -31.65 55.99 -31.23
CA GLY A 527 -32.52 54.83 -30.95
C GLY A 527 -31.86 53.49 -31.29
N ILE A 528 -31.01 53.45 -32.32
CA ILE A 528 -30.23 52.24 -32.67
C ILE A 528 -29.20 51.95 -31.58
N MET A 529 -28.44 52.96 -31.13
CA MET A 529 -27.41 52.80 -30.10
C MET A 529 -28.01 52.38 -28.75
N GLU A 530 -29.20 52.87 -28.40
CA GLU A 530 -29.92 52.42 -27.20
C GLU A 530 -30.30 50.93 -27.28
N ARG A 531 -30.88 50.50 -28.41
CA ARG A 531 -31.21 49.07 -28.64
C ARG A 531 -29.98 48.16 -28.63
N LEU A 532 -28.89 48.60 -29.26
CA LEU A 532 -27.64 47.83 -29.29
C LEU A 532 -27.04 47.66 -27.89
N LYS A 533 -27.19 48.67 -27.02
CA LYS A 533 -26.74 48.63 -25.62
C LYS A 533 -27.62 47.74 -24.76
N GLU A 534 -28.95 47.81 -24.89
CA GLU A 534 -29.90 46.96 -24.15
C GLU A 534 -29.70 45.47 -24.46
N ASN A 535 -29.52 45.14 -25.74
CA ASN A 535 -29.39 43.76 -26.21
C ASN A 535 -27.95 43.22 -26.21
N LYS A 536 -26.97 44.07 -25.84
CA LYS A 536 -25.52 43.78 -25.87
C LYS A 536 -25.02 43.27 -27.24
N GLU A 537 -25.61 43.76 -28.33
CA GLU A 537 -25.28 43.29 -29.67
C GLU A 537 -23.85 43.66 -30.09
N LEU A 538 -23.34 44.83 -29.63
CA LEU A 538 -21.95 45.24 -29.86
C LEU A 538 -20.93 44.30 -29.18
N ASP A 539 -21.24 43.75 -28.01
CA ASP A 539 -20.36 42.80 -27.32
C ASP A 539 -20.38 41.42 -28.00
N LYS A 540 -21.54 40.99 -28.50
CA LYS A 540 -21.70 39.72 -29.22
C LYS A 540 -20.96 39.72 -30.56
N ILE A 541 -21.05 40.82 -31.32
CA ILE A 541 -20.34 40.93 -32.60
C ILE A 541 -18.83 41.09 -32.37
N GLU A 542 -18.40 41.84 -31.34
CA GLU A 542 -16.99 41.95 -30.95
C GLU A 542 -16.40 40.59 -30.59
N GLN A 543 -17.09 39.77 -29.80
CA GLN A 543 -16.66 38.39 -29.51
C GLN A 543 -16.55 37.54 -30.79
N THR A 544 -17.46 37.73 -31.74
CA THR A 544 -17.42 37.03 -33.03
C THR A 544 -16.21 37.46 -33.85
N ILE A 545 -15.90 38.76 -33.86
CA ILE A 545 -14.73 39.35 -34.51
C ILE A 545 -13.43 38.85 -33.86
N ASP A 546 -13.33 38.85 -32.53
CA ASP A 546 -12.14 38.39 -31.81
C ASP A 546 -11.82 36.92 -32.13
N ASN A 547 -12.84 36.05 -32.14
CA ASN A 547 -12.66 34.65 -32.54
C ASN A 547 -12.15 34.52 -33.98
N LEU A 548 -12.59 35.39 -34.89
CA LEU A 548 -12.11 35.40 -36.28
C LEU A 548 -10.67 35.94 -36.37
N ILE A 549 -10.30 36.96 -35.59
CA ILE A 549 -8.92 37.47 -35.53
C ILE A 549 -7.96 36.38 -35.07
N ASP A 550 -8.28 35.71 -33.96
CA ASP A 550 -7.45 34.63 -33.41
C ASP A 550 -7.27 33.49 -34.43
N MET A 551 -8.33 33.17 -35.17
CA MET A 551 -8.31 32.13 -36.19
C MET A 551 -7.34 32.46 -37.35
N PHE A 552 -7.29 33.72 -37.80
CA PHE A 552 -6.45 34.13 -38.93
C PHE A 552 -5.04 34.60 -38.52
N ALA A 553 -4.75 34.75 -37.23
CA ALA A 553 -3.48 35.28 -36.73
C ALA A 553 -2.23 34.58 -37.29
N HIS A 554 -2.31 33.27 -37.54
CA HIS A 554 -1.18 32.46 -38.03
C HIS A 554 -0.73 32.80 -39.46
N PHE A 555 -1.58 33.45 -40.26
CA PHE A 555 -1.33 33.78 -41.67
C PHE A 555 -0.67 35.16 -41.88
N LYS A 556 -0.64 36.02 -40.85
CA LYS A 556 -0.19 37.42 -40.94
C LYS A 556 1.20 37.61 -41.55
N ASP A 557 2.14 36.74 -41.20
CA ASP A 557 3.54 36.79 -41.68
C ASP A 557 3.86 35.70 -42.70
N PHE A 558 2.85 35.10 -43.35
CA PHE A 558 3.04 33.94 -44.21
C PHE A 558 3.99 34.22 -45.38
N GLU A 559 3.83 35.36 -46.06
CA GLU A 559 4.71 35.76 -47.17
C GLU A 559 6.18 35.89 -46.72
N THR A 560 6.42 36.54 -45.57
CA THR A 560 7.77 36.71 -45.02
C THR A 560 8.39 35.35 -44.68
N LYS A 561 7.61 34.42 -44.10
CA LYS A 561 8.06 33.07 -43.78
C LYS A 561 8.38 32.26 -45.04
N VAL A 562 7.57 32.36 -46.09
CA VAL A 562 7.82 31.68 -47.38
C VAL A 562 9.11 32.22 -48.02
N LYS A 563 9.28 33.54 -48.08
CA LYS A 563 10.49 34.16 -48.65
C LYS A 563 11.75 33.77 -47.86
N ASP A 564 11.68 33.75 -46.52
CA ASP A 564 12.77 33.29 -45.67
C ASP A 564 13.15 31.83 -45.94
N VAL A 565 12.17 30.93 -46.05
CA VAL A 565 12.43 29.51 -46.37
C VAL A 565 13.06 29.37 -47.74
N VAL A 566 12.50 29.99 -48.78
CA VAL A 566 13.02 29.91 -50.15
C VAL A 566 14.46 30.43 -50.24
N SER A 567 14.81 31.49 -49.50
CA SER A 567 16.19 32.01 -49.48
C SER A 567 17.22 31.02 -48.92
N LYS A 568 16.77 30.01 -48.16
CA LYS A 568 17.62 29.00 -47.52
C LYS A 568 17.67 27.67 -48.29
N GLU A 569 17.07 27.58 -49.47
CA GLU A 569 17.02 26.37 -50.31
C GLU A 569 18.39 25.70 -50.48
N ASN A 570 19.45 26.49 -50.71
CA ASN A 570 20.79 25.96 -50.97
C ASN A 570 21.62 25.68 -49.71
N THR A 571 20.99 25.62 -48.53
CA THR A 571 21.68 25.26 -47.28
C THR A 571 22.20 23.81 -47.38
N PRO A 572 23.53 23.58 -47.28
CA PRO A 572 24.08 22.23 -47.36
C PRO A 572 23.80 21.43 -46.08
N ILE A 573 23.64 20.11 -46.20
CA ILE A 573 23.68 19.21 -45.04
C ILE A 573 25.14 19.18 -44.53
N PRO A 574 25.41 19.51 -43.26
CA PRO A 574 26.74 19.37 -42.68
C PRO A 574 27.25 17.93 -42.75
N ALA A 575 28.51 17.72 -43.14
CA ALA A 575 29.13 16.39 -43.22
C ALA A 575 29.05 15.60 -41.89
N GLN A 576 28.94 16.30 -40.76
CA GLN A 576 28.73 15.74 -39.43
C GLN A 576 27.41 14.95 -39.33
N ILE A 577 26.34 15.38 -40.00
CA ILE A 577 25.06 14.66 -40.03
C ILE A 577 25.21 13.35 -40.81
N THR A 578 25.94 13.37 -41.94
CA THR A 578 26.24 12.17 -42.72
C THR A 578 27.07 11.17 -41.91
N ASN A 579 28.08 11.64 -41.17
CA ASN A 579 28.90 10.79 -40.31
C ASN A 579 28.08 10.17 -39.17
N GLU A 580 27.24 10.97 -38.51
CA GLU A 580 26.35 10.49 -37.44
C GLU A 580 25.34 9.47 -37.99
N HIS A 581 24.81 9.68 -39.19
CA HIS A 581 23.94 8.70 -39.82
C HIS A 581 24.68 7.40 -40.20
N ASN A 582 25.95 7.48 -40.60
CA ASN A 582 26.76 6.29 -40.87
C ASN A 582 27.06 5.49 -39.58
N LEU A 583 27.27 6.16 -38.44
CA LEU A 583 27.32 5.51 -37.13
C LEU A 583 26.04 4.70 -36.88
N TYR A 584 24.88 5.31 -37.07
CA TYR A 584 23.58 4.66 -36.86
C TYR A 584 23.35 3.47 -37.79
N ARG A 585 23.76 3.58 -39.06
CA ARG A 585 23.73 2.46 -40.01
C ARG A 585 24.69 1.33 -39.60
N CYS A 586 25.84 1.67 -39.03
CA CYS A 586 26.76 0.67 -38.48
C CYS A 586 26.10 -0.09 -37.31
N LEU A 587 25.49 0.64 -36.37
CA LEU A 587 24.78 0.04 -35.24
C LEU A 587 23.66 -0.91 -35.68
N GLU A 588 22.90 -0.55 -36.71
CA GLU A 588 21.81 -1.38 -37.27
C GLU A 588 22.26 -2.78 -37.75
N ASN A 589 23.53 -2.92 -38.12
CA ASN A 589 24.08 -4.19 -38.60
C ASN A 589 24.54 -5.12 -37.46
N ILE A 590 24.61 -4.63 -36.21
CA ILE A 590 25.07 -5.42 -35.07
C ILE A 590 24.02 -6.49 -34.72
N GLN A 591 24.39 -7.75 -34.91
CA GLN A 591 23.52 -8.89 -34.60
C GLN A 591 23.52 -9.20 -33.10
N ASN A 592 22.44 -9.79 -32.58
CA ASN A 592 22.32 -10.25 -31.19
C ASN A 592 22.45 -9.19 -30.08
N ILE A 593 22.60 -7.90 -30.42
CA ILE A 593 22.74 -6.80 -29.46
C ILE A 593 21.59 -6.73 -28.44
N ASP A 594 20.35 -6.98 -28.89
CA ASP A 594 19.17 -6.99 -28.03
C ASP A 594 19.19 -8.16 -27.03
N LYS A 595 19.73 -9.33 -27.42
CA LYS A 595 19.84 -10.52 -26.55
C LYS A 595 20.84 -10.27 -25.42
N VAL A 596 22.02 -9.72 -25.77
CA VAL A 596 23.07 -9.35 -24.81
C VAL A 596 22.55 -8.29 -23.83
N ALA A 597 21.87 -7.26 -24.34
CA ALA A 597 21.27 -6.21 -23.51
C ALA A 597 20.24 -6.76 -22.51
N LYS A 598 19.41 -7.71 -22.96
CA LYS A 598 18.42 -8.37 -22.10
C LYS A 598 19.10 -9.12 -20.95
N ALA A 599 20.16 -9.86 -21.23
CA ALA A 599 20.93 -10.58 -20.21
C ALA A 599 21.64 -9.63 -19.22
N ILE A 600 22.24 -8.54 -19.71
CA ILE A 600 22.83 -7.47 -18.87
C ILE A 600 21.77 -6.82 -17.97
N SER A 601 20.56 -6.58 -18.50
CA SER A 601 19.44 -6.05 -17.71
C SER A 601 19.05 -6.97 -16.56
N VAL A 602 19.03 -8.30 -16.80
CA VAL A 602 18.79 -9.29 -15.74
C VAL A 602 19.92 -9.25 -14.71
N ALA A 603 21.18 -9.14 -15.14
CA ALA A 603 22.34 -8.96 -14.24
C ALA A 603 22.15 -7.78 -13.29
N HIS A 604 21.83 -6.60 -13.84
CA HIS A 604 21.60 -5.39 -13.04
C HIS A 604 20.46 -5.55 -12.04
N LYS A 605 19.35 -6.16 -12.46
CA LYS A 605 18.20 -6.41 -11.57
C LYS A 605 18.62 -7.31 -10.40
N LEU A 606 19.33 -8.39 -10.67
CA LEU A 606 19.77 -9.34 -9.64
C LEU A 606 20.82 -8.75 -8.69
N ARG A 607 21.73 -7.88 -9.16
CA ARG A 607 22.68 -7.15 -8.28
C ARG A 607 21.96 -6.31 -7.21
N SER A 608 20.80 -5.74 -7.53
CA SER A 608 20.04 -4.86 -6.62
C SER A 608 19.07 -5.61 -5.70
N GLN A 609 18.89 -6.92 -5.89
CA GLN A 609 17.84 -7.67 -5.22
C GLN A 609 18.34 -8.23 -3.88
N LYS A 610 17.77 -7.74 -2.77
CA LYS A 610 17.97 -8.35 -1.45
C LYS A 610 17.18 -9.65 -1.34
N ASN A 611 17.86 -10.75 -1.02
CA ASN A 611 17.25 -12.07 -0.90
C ASN A 611 16.83 -12.36 0.56
N ASP A 612 15.99 -11.48 1.12
CA ASP A 612 15.72 -11.41 2.57
C ASP A 612 14.97 -12.62 3.16
N ASN A 613 14.53 -13.58 2.35
CA ASN A 613 13.65 -14.67 2.81
C ASN A 613 14.09 -16.10 2.40
N ALA A 614 15.35 -16.32 2.00
CA ALA A 614 15.84 -17.67 1.64
C ALA A 614 15.56 -18.71 2.75
N THR A 615 15.64 -18.30 4.02
CA THR A 615 15.37 -19.13 5.20
C THR A 615 13.96 -19.72 5.24
N ALA A 616 12.94 -18.99 4.76
CA ALA A 616 11.57 -19.51 4.73
C ALA A 616 11.44 -20.67 3.74
N VAL A 617 12.13 -20.56 2.59
CA VAL A 617 12.14 -21.60 1.55
C VAL A 617 12.93 -22.81 2.00
N ASP A 618 14.08 -22.61 2.64
CA ASP A 618 14.84 -23.71 3.26
C ASP A 618 14.00 -24.48 4.30
N SER A 619 13.24 -23.74 5.12
CA SER A 619 12.32 -24.34 6.10
C SER A 619 11.19 -25.13 5.42
N ALA A 620 10.66 -24.63 4.30
CA ALA A 620 9.64 -25.34 3.52
C ALA A 620 10.18 -26.61 2.85
N ILE A 621 11.42 -26.56 2.31
CA ILE A 621 12.12 -27.73 1.78
C ILE A 621 12.29 -28.78 2.89
N ALA A 622 12.80 -28.37 4.06
CA ALA A 622 12.99 -29.26 5.20
C ALA A 622 11.65 -29.87 5.68
N ALA A 623 10.58 -29.08 5.73
CA ALA A 623 9.25 -29.54 6.09
C ALA A 623 8.77 -30.65 5.16
N VAL A 624 8.83 -30.46 3.83
CA VAL A 624 8.42 -31.48 2.85
C VAL A 624 9.31 -32.72 2.91
N SER A 625 10.63 -32.53 3.01
CA SER A 625 11.57 -33.66 3.15
C SER A 625 11.30 -34.49 4.40
N SER A 626 10.90 -33.86 5.51
CA SER A 626 10.60 -34.55 6.78
C SER A 626 9.37 -35.45 6.74
N VAL A 627 8.47 -35.25 5.76
CA VAL A 627 7.20 -36.01 5.61
C VAL A 627 7.16 -36.89 4.36
N SER A 628 8.08 -36.72 3.41
CA SER A 628 8.13 -37.49 2.16
C SER A 628 8.14 -39.02 2.38
N LYS A 629 8.90 -39.50 3.38
CA LYS A 629 8.93 -40.93 3.74
C LYS A 629 7.62 -41.42 4.38
N ASP A 630 6.97 -40.57 5.17
CA ASP A 630 5.69 -40.88 5.81
C ASP A 630 4.60 -41.02 4.73
N PHE A 631 4.59 -40.12 3.72
CA PHE A 631 3.69 -40.20 2.56
C PHE A 631 3.95 -41.42 1.68
N SER A 632 5.20 -41.88 1.57
CA SER A 632 5.52 -43.10 0.83
C SER A 632 4.94 -44.37 1.48
N ASN A 633 4.60 -44.31 2.78
CA ASN A 633 4.07 -45.44 3.56
C ASN A 633 2.61 -45.24 3.97
N LEU A 634 1.88 -44.35 3.29
CA LEU A 634 0.52 -43.96 3.66
C LEU A 634 -0.46 -45.15 3.63
N GLY A 635 -0.23 -46.14 2.78
CA GLY A 635 -1.02 -47.38 2.72
C GLY A 635 -1.08 -48.16 4.04
N SER A 636 -0.16 -47.92 4.99
CA SER A 636 -0.24 -48.52 6.32
C SER A 636 -1.42 -48.00 7.16
N LEU A 637 -1.96 -46.82 6.85
CA LEU A 637 -3.08 -46.20 7.56
C LEU A 637 -4.42 -46.94 7.36
N THR A 638 -4.62 -47.62 6.23
CA THR A 638 -5.84 -48.43 6.02
C THR A 638 -5.91 -49.57 7.04
N SER A 639 -4.76 -50.16 7.39
CA SER A 639 -4.70 -51.20 8.42
C SER A 639 -5.07 -50.73 9.84
N ASP A 640 -4.94 -49.42 10.12
CA ASP A 640 -5.35 -48.83 11.40
C ASP A 640 -6.89 -48.63 11.47
N THR A 641 -7.57 -48.54 10.33
CA THR A 641 -9.04 -48.40 10.28
C THR A 641 -9.78 -49.70 10.58
N THR A 642 -9.13 -50.85 10.38
CA THR A 642 -9.73 -52.19 10.57
C THR A 642 -9.29 -52.85 11.88
N LYS A 643 -8.25 -52.35 12.56
CA LYS A 643 -7.81 -52.84 13.87
C LYS A 643 -8.70 -52.32 15.01
N HIS A 644 -9.42 -53.24 15.66
CA HIS A 644 -10.26 -53.02 16.85
C HIS A 644 -11.52 -52.17 16.61
N SER A 645 -12.20 -52.35 15.46
CA SER A 645 -13.54 -51.78 15.27
C SER A 645 -14.55 -52.49 16.18
N GLY A 646 -15.05 -51.80 17.21
CA GLY A 646 -16.13 -52.31 18.05
C GLY A 646 -17.47 -52.32 17.32
N ASP A 647 -18.49 -52.94 17.92
CA ASP A 647 -19.84 -53.07 17.34
C ASP A 647 -20.42 -51.72 16.90
N ALA A 648 -20.21 -50.66 17.69
CA ALA A 648 -20.62 -49.30 17.36
C ALA A 648 -20.02 -48.77 16.05
N SER A 649 -18.77 -49.08 15.71
CA SER A 649 -18.16 -48.65 14.44
C SER A 649 -18.72 -49.42 13.25
N THR A 650 -18.92 -50.73 13.42
CA THR A 650 -19.50 -51.61 12.38
C THR A 650 -20.96 -51.23 12.09
N ASP A 651 -21.73 -50.93 13.14
CA ASP A 651 -23.13 -50.52 13.03
C ASP A 651 -23.28 -49.11 12.49
N LEU A 652 -22.39 -48.18 12.85
CA LEU A 652 -22.37 -46.83 12.29
C LEU A 652 -22.13 -46.84 10.77
N ASN A 653 -21.32 -47.78 10.27
CA ASN A 653 -21.05 -47.96 8.84
C ASN A 653 -22.25 -48.54 8.06
N LYS A 654 -23.34 -48.95 8.72
CA LYS A 654 -24.57 -49.46 8.06
C LYS A 654 -25.47 -48.34 7.51
N PHE A 655 -25.08 -47.07 7.63
CA PHE A 655 -25.81 -45.96 7.01
C PHE A 655 -25.90 -46.18 5.49
N SER A 656 -27.11 -46.53 5.03
CA SER A 656 -27.38 -46.88 3.64
C SER A 656 -27.20 -45.66 2.73
N ASP A 657 -26.59 -45.86 1.56
CA ASP A 657 -26.26 -44.79 0.61
C ASP A 657 -25.48 -43.61 1.24
N SER A 658 -24.73 -43.86 2.31
CA SER A 658 -24.01 -42.83 3.08
C SER A 658 -23.16 -41.90 2.22
N ALA A 659 -22.50 -42.42 1.18
CA ALA A 659 -21.74 -41.61 0.23
C ALA A 659 -22.63 -40.62 -0.56
N ALA A 660 -23.77 -41.07 -1.08
CA ALA A 660 -24.68 -40.22 -1.83
C ALA A 660 -25.35 -39.18 -0.93
N GLN A 661 -25.81 -39.59 0.26
CA GLN A 661 -26.45 -38.69 1.22
C GLN A 661 -25.46 -37.66 1.77
N SER A 662 -24.25 -38.10 2.14
CA SER A 662 -23.16 -37.22 2.59
C SER A 662 -22.77 -36.22 1.52
N LYS A 663 -22.72 -36.63 0.25
CA LYS A 663 -22.40 -35.72 -0.86
C LYS A 663 -23.43 -34.60 -0.97
N ILE A 664 -24.72 -34.91 -0.88
CA ILE A 664 -25.80 -33.90 -0.93
C ILE A 664 -25.70 -32.92 0.25
N ILE A 665 -25.54 -33.45 1.46
CA ILE A 665 -25.41 -32.65 2.69
C ILE A 665 -24.14 -31.78 2.64
N GLY A 666 -23.01 -32.38 2.27
CA GLY A 666 -21.71 -31.73 2.12
C GLY A 666 -21.73 -30.64 1.07
N GLN A 667 -22.26 -30.91 -0.12
CA GLN A 667 -22.41 -29.91 -1.19
C GLN A 667 -23.27 -28.72 -0.73
N SER A 668 -24.34 -28.97 0.04
CA SER A 668 -25.17 -27.91 0.59
C SER A 668 -24.40 -27.02 1.57
N ALA A 669 -23.62 -27.63 2.47
CA ALA A 669 -22.77 -26.90 3.42
C ALA A 669 -21.65 -26.10 2.72
N VAL A 670 -20.99 -26.70 1.73
CA VAL A 670 -19.92 -26.06 0.93
C VAL A 670 -20.48 -24.89 0.13
N SER A 671 -21.63 -25.05 -0.52
CA SER A 671 -22.25 -23.97 -1.28
C SER A 671 -22.67 -22.81 -0.37
N LEU A 672 -23.21 -23.10 0.81
CA LEU A 672 -23.52 -22.08 1.81
C LEU A 672 -22.26 -21.33 2.29
N ARG A 673 -21.13 -22.04 2.43
CA ARG A 673 -19.82 -21.41 2.71
C ARG A 673 -19.34 -20.53 1.56
N PHE A 674 -19.46 -20.96 0.31
CA PHE A 674 -19.09 -20.14 -0.84
C PHE A 674 -19.97 -18.89 -0.98
N ALA A 675 -21.26 -18.99 -0.65
CA ALA A 675 -22.14 -17.83 -0.54
C ALA A 675 -21.63 -16.84 0.52
N HIS A 676 -21.26 -17.34 1.71
CA HIS A 676 -20.69 -16.49 2.77
C HIS A 676 -19.33 -15.88 2.35
N GLY A 677 -18.43 -16.68 1.76
CA GLY A 677 -17.12 -16.22 1.29
C GLY A 677 -17.23 -15.18 0.18
N LEU A 678 -18.17 -15.35 -0.76
CA LEU A 678 -18.41 -14.34 -1.80
C LEU A 678 -18.90 -13.02 -1.17
N LYS A 679 -19.79 -13.10 -0.18
CA LYS A 679 -20.29 -11.93 0.56
C LYS A 679 -19.19 -11.22 1.34
N GLU A 680 -18.26 -11.93 1.97
CA GLU A 680 -17.10 -11.32 2.65
C GLU A 680 -16.20 -10.54 1.68
N LEU A 681 -16.11 -11.00 0.43
CA LEU A 681 -15.34 -10.34 -0.63
C LEU A 681 -16.06 -9.13 -1.26
N ASP A 682 -17.29 -8.80 -0.90
CA ASP A 682 -18.08 -7.72 -1.53
C ASP A 682 -17.33 -6.37 -1.57
N SER A 683 -16.67 -6.02 -0.46
CA SER A 683 -15.85 -4.80 -0.38
C SER A 683 -14.61 -4.82 -1.28
N GLU A 684 -14.02 -6.01 -1.51
CA GLU A 684 -12.86 -6.20 -2.39
C GLU A 684 -13.30 -6.25 -3.87
N ILE A 685 -14.45 -6.86 -4.18
CA ILE A 685 -15.02 -6.95 -5.53
C ILE A 685 -15.34 -5.57 -6.10
N SER A 686 -15.70 -4.60 -5.24
CA SER A 686 -15.91 -3.21 -5.65
C SER A 686 -14.72 -2.60 -6.39
N HIS A 687 -13.49 -3.02 -6.04
CA HIS A 687 -12.27 -2.58 -6.72
C HIS A 687 -12.15 -3.14 -8.15
N LEU A 688 -12.59 -4.40 -8.36
CA LEU A 688 -12.56 -5.03 -9.67
C LEU A 688 -13.40 -4.26 -10.69
N LYS A 689 -14.55 -3.70 -10.27
CA LYS A 689 -15.46 -2.94 -11.15
C LYS A 689 -14.79 -1.75 -11.85
N THR A 690 -13.74 -1.20 -11.25
CA THR A 690 -13.00 -0.05 -11.80
C THR A 690 -11.75 -0.41 -12.61
N ILE A 691 -11.36 -1.69 -12.66
CA ILE A 691 -10.06 -2.09 -13.22
C ILE A 691 -10.10 -2.25 -14.75
N ASP A 692 -11.27 -2.44 -15.35
CA ASP A 692 -11.40 -2.75 -16.79
C ASP A 692 -10.74 -1.72 -17.74
N PRO A 693 -10.92 -0.40 -17.57
CA PRO A 693 -10.26 0.59 -18.42
C PRO A 693 -8.74 0.56 -18.29
N ILE A 694 -8.24 0.32 -17.07
CA ILE A 694 -6.81 0.25 -16.77
C ILE A 694 -6.21 -0.97 -17.48
N VAL A 695 -6.83 -2.14 -17.34
CA VAL A 695 -6.37 -3.39 -17.96
C VAL A 695 -6.36 -3.29 -19.48
N LYS A 696 -7.43 -2.76 -20.09
CA LYS A 696 -7.49 -2.57 -21.54
C LYS A 696 -6.41 -1.61 -22.05
N ALA A 697 -6.13 -0.54 -21.32
CA ALA A 697 -5.05 0.39 -21.66
C ALA A 697 -3.67 -0.24 -21.55
N GLU A 698 -3.41 -1.06 -20.53
CA GLU A 698 -2.13 -1.75 -20.37
C GLU A 698 -1.93 -2.89 -21.40
N ILE A 699 -2.99 -3.58 -21.82
CA ILE A 699 -2.91 -4.58 -22.91
C ILE A 699 -2.45 -3.92 -24.21
N GLN A 700 -2.89 -2.69 -24.50
CA GLN A 700 -2.47 -1.94 -25.70
C GLN A 700 -1.01 -1.47 -25.65
N LYS A 701 -0.41 -1.40 -24.46
CA LYS A 701 0.99 -0.98 -24.26
C LYS A 701 1.98 -2.14 -24.36
N VAL A 702 1.52 -3.38 -24.43
CA VAL A 702 2.38 -4.56 -24.63
C VAL A 702 3.08 -4.42 -25.98
N PHE A 703 4.42 -4.40 -25.95
CA PHE A 703 5.25 -4.10 -27.12
C PHE A 703 5.36 -5.27 -28.11
N ASP A 704 5.10 -6.51 -27.67
CA ASP A 704 5.20 -7.72 -28.50
C ASP A 704 3.81 -8.17 -29.01
N PRO A 705 3.54 -8.05 -30.33
CA PRO A 705 2.28 -8.50 -30.92
C PRO A 705 2.00 -9.99 -30.73
N ALA A 706 3.02 -10.84 -30.58
CA ALA A 706 2.86 -12.28 -30.36
C ALA A 706 2.33 -12.60 -28.94
N GLU A 707 2.69 -11.79 -27.94
CA GLU A 707 2.21 -11.93 -26.55
C GLU A 707 0.80 -11.35 -26.34
N THR A 708 0.32 -10.48 -27.24
CA THR A 708 -0.99 -9.82 -27.09
C THR A 708 -2.19 -10.61 -27.61
N LYS A 709 -1.98 -11.63 -28.45
CA LYS A 709 -3.08 -12.25 -29.22
C LYS A 709 -4.17 -12.86 -28.33
N ASP A 710 -3.79 -13.43 -27.20
CA ASP A 710 -4.72 -14.18 -26.33
C ASP A 710 -5.20 -13.38 -25.11
N LEU A 711 -4.53 -12.27 -24.75
CA LEU A 711 -4.84 -11.50 -23.54
C LEU A 711 -6.23 -10.83 -23.55
N PRO A 712 -6.69 -10.19 -24.65
CA PRO A 712 -8.04 -9.64 -24.73
C PRO A 712 -9.12 -10.71 -24.59
N ALA A 713 -8.91 -11.88 -25.20
CA ALA A 713 -9.84 -13.00 -25.14
C ALA A 713 -9.92 -13.60 -23.73
N GLN A 714 -8.77 -13.77 -23.08
CA GLN A 714 -8.69 -14.23 -21.68
C GLN A 714 -9.27 -13.22 -20.70
N TRP A 715 -9.11 -11.91 -20.95
CA TRP A 715 -9.77 -10.89 -20.16
C TRP A 715 -11.29 -10.90 -20.38
N GLY A 716 -11.74 -11.01 -21.63
CA GLY A 716 -13.17 -11.15 -21.95
C GLY A 716 -14.04 -9.96 -21.53
N ASP A 717 -15.36 -10.17 -21.44
CA ASP A 717 -16.32 -9.14 -21.06
C ASP A 717 -16.38 -8.95 -19.55
N HIS A 718 -15.44 -8.15 -19.03
CA HIS A 718 -15.36 -7.84 -17.60
C HIS A 718 -16.64 -7.21 -17.06
N LYS A 719 -17.34 -6.36 -17.82
CA LYS A 719 -18.57 -5.69 -17.35
C LYS A 719 -19.69 -6.70 -17.15
N SER A 720 -19.88 -7.62 -18.10
CA SER A 720 -20.83 -8.71 -17.98
C SER A 720 -20.51 -9.63 -16.79
N HIS A 721 -19.23 -9.99 -16.62
CA HIS A 721 -18.81 -10.81 -15.47
C HIS A 721 -19.06 -10.12 -14.12
N MET A 722 -18.81 -8.81 -14.01
CA MET A 722 -19.15 -8.05 -12.79
C MET A 722 -20.65 -7.99 -12.53
N SER A 723 -21.47 -7.82 -13.58
CA SER A 723 -22.92 -7.86 -13.44
C SER A 723 -23.42 -9.24 -12.98
N SER A 724 -22.80 -10.32 -13.46
CA SER A 724 -23.14 -11.69 -13.03
C SER A 724 -22.77 -11.95 -11.57
N LEU A 725 -21.61 -11.44 -11.11
CA LEU A 725 -21.24 -11.48 -9.69
C LEU A 725 -22.22 -10.68 -8.81
N ASP A 726 -22.64 -9.50 -9.25
CA ASP A 726 -23.62 -8.68 -8.51
C ASP A 726 -24.98 -9.37 -8.39
N GLN A 727 -25.40 -10.11 -9.43
CA GLN A 727 -26.62 -10.91 -9.38
C GLN A 727 -26.52 -12.06 -8.38
N ALA A 728 -25.39 -12.78 -8.35
CA ALA A 728 -25.15 -13.84 -7.37
C ALA A 728 -25.13 -13.28 -5.94
N LEU A 729 -24.41 -12.18 -5.69
CA LEU A 729 -24.38 -11.47 -4.40
C LEU A 729 -25.78 -11.04 -3.95
N SER A 730 -26.58 -10.47 -4.88
CA SER A 730 -27.96 -10.08 -4.60
C SER A 730 -28.84 -11.30 -4.25
N GLY A 731 -28.63 -12.43 -4.95
CA GLY A 731 -29.29 -13.69 -4.66
C GLY A 731 -28.96 -14.21 -3.25
N ILE A 732 -27.69 -14.16 -2.86
CA ILE A 732 -27.22 -14.54 -1.52
C ILE A 732 -27.87 -13.67 -0.44
N LEU A 733 -27.87 -12.35 -0.60
CA LEU A 733 -28.50 -11.44 0.35
C LEU A 733 -30.02 -11.67 0.48
N SER A 734 -30.69 -11.98 -0.65
CA SER A 734 -32.11 -12.36 -0.65
C SER A 734 -32.34 -13.68 0.09
N PHE A 735 -31.50 -14.70 -0.14
CA PHE A 735 -31.56 -15.98 0.57
C PHE A 735 -31.45 -15.79 2.09
N GLU A 736 -30.43 -15.07 2.56
CA GLU A 736 -30.21 -14.82 3.99
C GLU A 736 -31.38 -14.06 4.64
N SER A 737 -31.95 -13.08 3.92
CA SER A 737 -33.07 -12.28 4.44
C SER A 737 -34.35 -13.08 4.70
N LYS A 738 -34.49 -14.25 4.05
CA LYS A 738 -35.66 -15.14 4.14
C LYS A 738 -35.43 -16.34 5.06
N LEU A 739 -34.26 -16.42 5.70
CA LEU A 739 -33.87 -17.55 6.52
C LEU A 739 -34.58 -17.50 7.89
N ASP A 740 -35.54 -18.39 8.11
CA ASP A 740 -36.17 -18.63 9.41
C ASP A 740 -36.23 -20.14 9.69
N VAL A 741 -35.36 -20.59 10.60
CA VAL A 741 -35.27 -21.99 11.05
C VAL A 741 -35.51 -22.14 12.55
N SER A 742 -35.88 -21.06 13.22
CA SER A 742 -36.01 -21.00 14.68
C SER A 742 -37.07 -21.97 15.24
N ASN A 743 -38.04 -22.35 14.40
CA ASN A 743 -39.15 -23.24 14.76
C ASN A 743 -38.99 -24.67 14.23
N ALA A 744 -37.88 -24.99 13.56
CA ALA A 744 -37.67 -26.32 12.98
C ALA A 744 -37.56 -27.39 14.07
N LYS A 745 -38.30 -28.48 13.90
CA LYS A 745 -38.41 -29.58 14.87
C LYS A 745 -37.75 -30.87 14.42
N THR A 746 -37.32 -30.93 13.16
CA THR A 746 -36.62 -32.04 12.51
C THR A 746 -35.50 -31.49 11.63
N LEU A 747 -34.51 -32.33 11.28
CA LEU A 747 -33.46 -31.98 10.32
C LEU A 747 -34.03 -31.73 8.91
N GLU A 748 -35.13 -32.39 8.54
CA GLU A 748 -35.85 -32.13 7.29
C GLU A 748 -36.41 -30.69 7.26
N GLU A 749 -37.13 -30.28 8.31
CA GLU A 749 -37.66 -28.93 8.43
C GLU A 749 -36.53 -27.88 8.48
N PHE A 750 -35.47 -28.19 9.20
CA PHE A 750 -34.31 -27.30 9.35
C PHE A 750 -33.57 -27.06 8.03
N SER A 751 -33.46 -28.09 7.19
CA SER A 751 -32.76 -28.02 5.90
C SER A 751 -33.62 -27.49 4.74
N ASN A 752 -34.93 -27.31 4.92
CA ASN A 752 -35.81 -26.80 3.87
C ASN A 752 -35.35 -25.50 3.19
N PRO A 753 -34.78 -24.50 3.89
CA PRO A 753 -34.26 -23.30 3.24
C PRO A 753 -33.17 -23.59 2.20
N LEU A 754 -32.40 -24.67 2.33
CA LEU A 754 -31.31 -25.01 1.41
C LEU A 754 -31.79 -25.22 -0.03
N LYS A 755 -33.06 -25.61 -0.25
CA LYS A 755 -33.67 -25.69 -1.60
C LYS A 755 -33.55 -24.37 -2.36
N ASN A 756 -33.56 -23.25 -1.65
CA ASN A 756 -33.50 -21.92 -2.24
C ASN A 756 -32.07 -21.52 -2.64
N LEU A 757 -31.02 -22.26 -2.24
CA LEU A 757 -29.64 -21.93 -2.65
C LEU A 757 -29.47 -21.97 -4.17
N GLY A 758 -30.11 -22.92 -4.87
CA GLY A 758 -29.99 -22.98 -6.33
C GLY A 758 -30.88 -21.99 -7.08
N THR A 759 -31.68 -21.18 -6.35
CA THR A 759 -32.32 -19.98 -6.94
C THR A 759 -31.33 -18.82 -7.10
N ILE A 760 -30.16 -18.91 -6.48
CA ILE A 760 -29.07 -17.95 -6.65
C ILE A 760 -28.49 -18.16 -8.06
N PRO A 761 -28.42 -17.13 -8.92
CA PRO A 761 -27.83 -17.27 -10.24
C PRO A 761 -26.35 -17.65 -10.17
N ASP A 762 -25.89 -18.46 -11.11
CA ASP A 762 -24.45 -18.74 -11.27
C ASP A 762 -23.68 -17.45 -11.58
N ALA A 763 -22.54 -17.24 -10.92
CA ALA A 763 -21.63 -16.16 -11.28
C ALA A 763 -20.68 -16.60 -12.40
N LYS A 764 -20.90 -16.06 -13.60
CA LYS A 764 -20.06 -16.31 -14.78
C LYS A 764 -18.83 -15.39 -14.71
N ILE A 765 -17.78 -15.84 -14.02
CA ILE A 765 -16.48 -15.18 -14.02
C ILE A 765 -15.35 -16.18 -14.29
N ASN A 766 -14.48 -15.84 -15.24
CA ASN A 766 -13.23 -16.55 -15.50
C ASN A 766 -12.09 -15.98 -14.64
N ALA A 767 -12.26 -16.06 -13.32
CA ALA A 767 -11.39 -15.36 -12.36
C ALA A 767 -9.91 -15.78 -12.49
N LEU A 768 -9.65 -17.06 -12.79
CA LEU A 768 -8.30 -17.59 -12.98
C LEU A 768 -7.63 -17.02 -14.24
N GLU A 769 -8.32 -17.01 -15.36
CA GLU A 769 -7.84 -16.47 -16.65
C GLU A 769 -7.59 -14.97 -16.53
N LYS A 770 -8.49 -14.24 -15.86
CA LYS A 770 -8.30 -12.83 -15.55
C LYS A 770 -7.09 -12.59 -14.66
N SER A 771 -6.88 -13.42 -13.63
CA SER A 771 -5.70 -13.33 -12.77
C SER A 771 -4.39 -13.51 -13.56
N LYS A 772 -4.36 -14.47 -14.50
CA LYS A 772 -3.22 -14.69 -15.41
C LYS A 772 -2.95 -13.49 -16.32
N VAL A 773 -4.01 -12.84 -16.85
CA VAL A 773 -3.86 -11.60 -17.62
C VAL A 773 -3.20 -10.52 -16.77
N LEU A 774 -3.66 -10.31 -15.54
CA LEU A 774 -3.05 -9.31 -14.66
C LEU A 774 -1.59 -9.65 -14.34
N GLU A 775 -1.27 -10.93 -14.14
CA GLU A 775 0.10 -11.39 -13.93
C GLU A 775 1.02 -11.07 -15.12
N ALA A 776 0.56 -11.31 -16.35
CA ALA A 776 1.28 -10.97 -17.57
C ALA A 776 1.51 -9.46 -17.69
N LEU A 777 0.51 -8.63 -17.34
CA LEU A 777 0.64 -7.18 -17.37
C LEU A 777 1.60 -6.66 -16.28
N ILE A 778 1.51 -7.18 -15.06
CA ILE A 778 2.41 -6.85 -13.93
C ILE A 778 3.86 -7.21 -14.27
N ALA A 779 4.06 -8.26 -15.08
CA ALA A 779 5.37 -8.73 -15.50
C ALA A 779 6.10 -7.80 -16.48
N GLN A 780 5.40 -6.84 -17.09
CA GLN A 780 5.98 -5.93 -18.08
C GLN A 780 7.10 -5.05 -17.49
N PRO A 781 8.19 -4.81 -18.24
CA PRO A 781 9.38 -4.12 -17.73
C PRO A 781 9.18 -2.61 -17.48
N GLN A 782 8.15 -1.98 -18.04
CA GLN A 782 7.89 -0.53 -18.01
C GLN A 782 6.48 -0.18 -17.53
N ILE A 783 5.91 -0.97 -16.61
CA ILE A 783 4.59 -0.67 -16.03
C ILE A 783 4.70 0.43 -14.96
N ASP A 784 3.78 1.40 -15.01
CA ASP A 784 3.68 2.47 -14.02
C ASP A 784 3.49 1.87 -12.60
N PRO A 785 4.24 2.30 -11.57
CA PRO A 785 4.16 1.72 -10.23
C PRO A 785 2.77 1.81 -9.58
N LYS A 786 2.01 2.88 -9.84
CA LYS A 786 0.65 3.04 -9.33
C LYS A 786 -0.28 2.05 -10.02
N VAL A 787 -0.19 1.95 -11.35
CA VAL A 787 -0.95 0.96 -12.13
C VAL A 787 -0.62 -0.46 -11.67
N LYS A 788 0.67 -0.77 -11.50
CA LYS A 788 1.12 -2.08 -11.01
C LYS A 788 0.50 -2.44 -9.67
N SER A 789 0.46 -1.52 -8.71
CA SER A 789 -0.15 -1.75 -7.40
C SER A 789 -1.65 -2.01 -7.50
N GLU A 790 -2.35 -1.31 -8.39
CA GLU A 790 -3.78 -1.53 -8.64
C GLU A 790 -4.02 -2.91 -9.27
N LEU A 791 -3.19 -3.31 -10.24
CA LEU A 791 -3.27 -4.64 -10.85
C LEU A 791 -2.96 -5.76 -9.84
N GLU A 792 -1.97 -5.57 -8.95
CA GLU A 792 -1.63 -6.54 -7.90
C GLU A 792 -2.80 -6.75 -6.91
N LYS A 793 -3.50 -5.68 -6.54
CA LYS A 793 -4.68 -5.75 -5.67
C LYS A 793 -5.86 -6.45 -6.36
N ALA A 794 -6.12 -6.11 -7.62
CA ALA A 794 -7.15 -6.77 -8.41
C ALA A 794 -6.82 -8.27 -8.61
N LYS A 795 -5.56 -8.61 -8.85
CA LYS A 795 -5.08 -9.99 -8.96
C LYS A 795 -5.33 -10.77 -7.67
N GLN A 796 -5.01 -10.20 -6.51
CA GLN A 796 -5.27 -10.84 -5.21
C GLN A 796 -6.76 -11.16 -5.01
N THR A 797 -7.64 -10.23 -5.40
CA THR A 797 -9.10 -10.43 -5.30
C THR A 797 -9.57 -11.54 -6.25
N LEU A 798 -9.10 -11.53 -7.50
CA LEU A 798 -9.40 -12.56 -8.50
C LEU A 798 -8.87 -13.93 -8.09
N ASP A 799 -7.68 -14.00 -7.48
CA ASP A 799 -7.11 -15.25 -6.96
C ASP A 799 -7.96 -15.86 -5.85
N LYS A 800 -8.58 -15.04 -4.99
CA LYS A 800 -9.54 -15.51 -3.98
C LYS A 800 -10.85 -15.98 -4.63
N LEU A 801 -11.39 -15.20 -5.57
CA LEU A 801 -12.62 -15.56 -6.30
C LEU A 801 -12.47 -16.86 -7.10
N ALA A 802 -11.30 -17.11 -7.68
CA ALA A 802 -11.02 -18.33 -8.45
C ALA A 802 -11.07 -19.62 -7.62
N LEU A 803 -11.07 -19.51 -6.29
CA LEU A 803 -11.22 -20.66 -5.39
C LEU A 803 -12.68 -20.96 -5.03
N LEU A 804 -13.61 -20.01 -5.26
CA LEU A 804 -15.02 -20.21 -4.94
C LEU A 804 -15.71 -20.97 -6.08
N ASP A 805 -16.52 -21.98 -5.75
CA ASP A 805 -17.50 -22.51 -6.70
C ASP A 805 -18.75 -21.62 -6.67
N LEU A 806 -18.89 -20.78 -7.69
CA LEU A 806 -19.98 -19.84 -7.83
C LEU A 806 -21.13 -20.39 -8.71
N GLY A 807 -21.14 -21.70 -8.96
CA GLY A 807 -22.17 -22.41 -9.71
C GLY A 807 -23.35 -22.86 -8.82
N PHE A 808 -24.03 -21.93 -8.15
CA PHE A 808 -25.16 -22.27 -7.27
C PHE A 808 -26.30 -22.97 -8.01
N ALA A 809 -26.77 -22.42 -9.13
CA ALA A 809 -27.85 -23.02 -9.92
C ALA A 809 -27.42 -24.37 -10.53
N ALA A 810 -26.13 -24.56 -10.79
CA ALA A 810 -25.60 -25.84 -11.26
C ALA A 810 -25.80 -27.00 -10.26
N HIS A 811 -25.91 -26.71 -8.96
CA HIS A 811 -26.14 -27.68 -7.87
C HIS A 811 -27.62 -27.75 -7.43
N GLN A 812 -28.56 -27.23 -8.23
CA GLN A 812 -29.99 -27.22 -7.91
C GLN A 812 -30.54 -28.61 -7.53
N SER A 813 -30.07 -29.66 -8.22
CA SER A 813 -30.56 -31.03 -7.99
C SER A 813 -30.22 -31.57 -6.59
N GLU A 814 -29.04 -31.21 -6.08
CA GLU A 814 -28.55 -31.55 -4.76
C GLU A 814 -29.35 -30.77 -3.70
N PHE A 815 -29.58 -29.48 -3.93
CA PHE A 815 -30.33 -28.63 -3.02
C PHE A 815 -31.81 -29.04 -2.87
N GLU A 816 -32.44 -29.47 -3.97
CA GLU A 816 -33.81 -30.01 -3.92
C GLU A 816 -33.91 -31.29 -3.09
N LYS A 817 -32.88 -32.14 -3.16
CA LYS A 817 -32.78 -33.39 -2.41
C LYS A 817 -32.30 -33.21 -0.97
N ALA A 818 -31.79 -32.03 -0.60
CA ALA A 818 -31.19 -31.81 0.71
C ALA A 818 -32.15 -32.20 1.85
N PRO A 819 -33.43 -31.79 1.89
CA PRO A 819 -34.30 -32.17 3.01
C PRO A 819 -34.54 -33.67 3.15
N SER A 820 -34.66 -34.38 2.03
CA SER A 820 -34.75 -35.84 2.03
C SER A 820 -33.47 -36.49 2.54
N ALA A 821 -32.30 -35.95 2.19
CA ALA A 821 -31.01 -36.44 2.67
C ALA A 821 -30.83 -36.21 4.18
N PHE A 822 -31.19 -35.02 4.66
CA PHE A 822 -31.18 -34.69 6.09
C PHE A 822 -32.18 -35.54 6.88
N LYS A 823 -33.35 -35.86 6.29
CA LYS A 823 -34.32 -36.80 6.86
C LYS A 823 -33.75 -38.21 6.96
N ALA A 824 -33.19 -38.76 5.87
CA ALA A 824 -32.60 -40.08 5.86
C ALA A 824 -31.46 -40.21 6.89
N PHE A 825 -30.66 -39.15 7.01
CA PHE A 825 -29.61 -39.05 8.02
C PHE A 825 -30.17 -39.03 9.44
N GLN A 826 -31.22 -38.25 9.70
CA GLN A 826 -31.91 -38.23 11.00
C GLN A 826 -32.47 -39.61 11.35
N ASP A 827 -33.20 -40.24 10.44
CA ASP A 827 -33.85 -41.54 10.66
C ASP A 827 -32.81 -42.61 11.01
N PHE A 828 -31.66 -42.60 10.33
CA PHE A 828 -30.52 -43.46 10.64
C PHE A 828 -29.92 -43.16 12.03
N LEU A 829 -29.62 -41.90 12.34
CA LEU A 829 -29.02 -41.52 13.64
C LEU A 829 -29.93 -41.89 14.81
N VAL A 830 -31.24 -41.69 14.68
CA VAL A 830 -32.22 -42.10 15.69
C VAL A 830 -32.14 -43.61 15.91
N GLY A 831 -32.18 -44.41 14.84
CA GLY A 831 -32.07 -45.88 14.94
C GLY A 831 -30.75 -46.36 15.58
N PHE A 832 -29.63 -45.79 15.15
CA PHE A 832 -28.30 -46.10 15.69
C PHE A 832 -28.21 -45.79 17.19
N LEU A 833 -28.60 -44.58 17.60
CA LEU A 833 -28.54 -44.13 19.00
C LEU A 833 -29.54 -44.86 19.90
N THR A 834 -30.67 -45.34 19.36
CA THR A 834 -31.60 -46.16 20.12
C THR A 834 -31.05 -47.55 20.43
N ASN A 835 -30.26 -48.14 19.52
CA ASN A 835 -29.78 -49.51 19.61
C ASN A 835 -28.51 -49.67 20.46
N HIS A 836 -27.62 -48.67 20.51
CA HIS A 836 -26.35 -48.76 21.26
C HIS A 836 -26.42 -48.29 22.73
N ASN A 837 -27.60 -48.33 23.34
CA ASN A 837 -27.83 -47.82 24.69
C ASN A 837 -28.46 -48.85 25.66
N SER A 838 -28.10 -50.13 25.56
CA SER A 838 -28.51 -51.17 26.53
C SER A 838 -27.42 -51.57 27.54
N GLU A 839 -26.43 -50.73 27.82
CA GLU A 839 -25.45 -50.99 28.89
C GLU A 839 -25.43 -49.85 29.92
N THR A 840 -26.53 -49.71 30.66
CA THR A 840 -26.46 -49.32 32.07
C THR A 840 -27.49 -50.14 32.86
N SER A 841 -26.97 -51.12 33.61
CA SER A 841 -27.56 -51.74 34.82
C SER A 841 -29.08 -51.96 34.85
N GLY A 842 -29.52 -53.21 34.64
CA GLY A 842 -30.88 -53.69 34.93
C GLY A 842 -30.88 -55.16 35.39
N PRO A 843 -31.86 -55.58 36.21
CA PRO A 843 -31.71 -56.65 37.20
C PRO A 843 -31.83 -58.07 36.61
N ALA A 844 -31.21 -59.02 37.31
CA ALA A 844 -31.45 -60.44 37.13
C ALA A 844 -32.96 -60.72 37.23
N LYS A 845 -33.52 -61.35 36.19
CA LYS A 845 -34.84 -61.95 36.24
C LYS A 845 -34.76 -63.37 35.68
N ASP A 846 -35.25 -64.27 36.51
CA ASP A 846 -35.44 -65.69 36.28
C ASP A 846 -36.21 -66.00 34.98
N SER A 847 -35.85 -67.12 34.36
CA SER A 847 -36.84 -68.03 33.79
C SER A 847 -36.30 -69.46 33.78
N ASP A 848 -36.86 -70.24 34.71
CA ASP A 848 -37.37 -71.61 34.56
C ASP A 848 -36.65 -72.63 33.66
N HIS A 849 -36.26 -73.71 34.35
CA HIS A 849 -36.65 -75.10 34.07
C HIS A 849 -37.02 -75.44 32.61
N THR A 850 -36.17 -76.23 31.95
CA THR A 850 -36.49 -77.61 31.52
C THR A 850 -35.27 -78.21 30.82
N THR A 851 -34.33 -78.78 31.57
CA THR A 851 -33.48 -79.89 31.06
C THR A 851 -33.04 -80.75 32.24
N MET A 852 -34.04 -81.27 32.97
CA MET A 852 -33.86 -82.37 33.91
C MET A 852 -34.35 -83.61 33.18
N TYR A 853 -33.44 -84.45 32.70
CA TYR A 853 -33.52 -85.93 32.71
C TYR A 853 -32.20 -86.46 32.17
N ILE A 854 -31.27 -86.78 33.06
CA ILE A 854 -30.59 -88.08 33.11
C ILE A 854 -30.09 -88.26 34.55
N VAL A 855 -30.87 -89.08 35.27
CA VAL A 855 -30.40 -90.14 36.16
C VAL A 855 -29.69 -89.72 37.45
N PHE A 856 -30.55 -89.59 38.47
CA PHE A 856 -30.29 -90.00 39.85
C PHE A 856 -29.41 -91.25 39.99
N GLY A 857 -28.44 -91.15 40.89
CA GLY A 857 -27.75 -92.26 41.53
C GLY A 857 -26.38 -91.77 41.98
N VAL A 858 -26.11 -91.40 43.22
CA VAL A 858 -26.66 -91.83 44.49
C VAL A 858 -26.30 -90.74 45.51
N VAL A 859 -27.32 -90.13 46.13
CA VAL A 859 -27.16 -89.49 47.43
C VAL A 859 -27.37 -90.59 48.45
N GLY A 860 -26.35 -90.84 49.26
CA GLY A 860 -26.49 -91.78 50.36
C GLY A 860 -25.16 -92.07 51.02
N PHE A 861 -24.44 -91.05 51.48
CA PHE A 861 -23.68 -91.11 52.73
C PHE A 861 -23.31 -89.67 53.13
N VAL A 862 -24.23 -89.00 53.83
CA VAL A 862 -24.05 -88.66 55.25
C VAL A 862 -23.09 -87.47 55.42
N LEU A 863 -23.58 -86.23 55.48
CA LEU A 863 -24.12 -85.58 56.69
C LEU A 863 -23.23 -85.63 57.95
N ILE A 864 -21.90 -85.57 57.83
CA ILE A 864 -21.03 -85.21 58.97
C ILE A 864 -19.89 -84.30 58.50
N GLY A 865 -20.19 -83.01 58.33
CA GLY A 865 -19.16 -81.99 58.02
C GLY A 865 -19.60 -80.54 58.15
N VAL A 866 -20.80 -80.30 58.69
CA VAL A 866 -21.45 -78.98 58.70
C VAL A 866 -20.96 -78.05 59.82
N SER A 867 -20.16 -78.52 60.78
CA SER A 867 -19.84 -77.68 61.95
C SER A 867 -18.51 -76.91 61.88
N ILE A 868 -17.64 -77.19 60.90
CA ILE A 868 -16.28 -76.58 60.85
C ILE A 868 -16.08 -75.67 59.62
N GLY A 869 -16.81 -75.87 58.52
CA GLY A 869 -16.68 -75.06 57.30
C GLY A 869 -17.29 -73.66 57.37
N GLY A 870 -18.33 -73.46 58.19
CA GLY A 870 -19.07 -72.19 58.27
C GLY A 870 -18.26 -71.04 58.88
N GLY A 871 -17.35 -71.33 59.81
CA GLY A 871 -16.50 -70.32 60.45
C GLY A 871 -15.37 -69.82 59.55
N ILE A 872 -14.85 -70.68 58.67
CA ILE A 872 -13.70 -70.35 57.80
C ILE A 872 -14.18 -69.55 56.58
N GLY A 873 -15.34 -69.85 56.01
CA GLY A 873 -15.92 -69.10 54.88
C GLY A 873 -16.30 -67.66 55.22
N ALA A 874 -16.87 -67.42 56.40
CA ALA A 874 -17.24 -66.07 56.85
C ALA A 874 -16.01 -65.18 57.17
N PHE A 875 -14.91 -65.79 57.62
CA PHE A 875 -13.64 -65.11 57.86
C PHE A 875 -12.91 -64.73 56.56
N PHE A 876 -12.88 -65.63 55.57
CA PHE A 876 -12.27 -65.34 54.26
C PHE A 876 -13.09 -64.35 53.42
N TRP A 877 -14.42 -64.36 53.51
CA TRP A 877 -15.27 -63.40 52.79
C TRP A 877 -15.17 -61.96 53.36
N ARG A 878 -15.04 -61.81 54.68
CA ARG A 878 -14.76 -60.51 55.31
C ARG A 878 -13.35 -60.00 55.01
N ARG A 879 -12.35 -60.89 54.96
CA ARG A 879 -10.95 -60.53 54.65
C ARG A 879 -10.78 -60.13 53.18
N LYS A 880 -11.48 -60.78 52.25
CA LYS A 880 -11.46 -60.43 50.82
C LYS A 880 -12.11 -59.07 50.53
N ARG A 881 -13.23 -58.75 51.18
CA ARG A 881 -13.87 -57.41 51.08
C ARG A 881 -13.05 -56.29 51.74
N GLN A 882 -12.21 -56.60 52.72
CA GLN A 882 -11.26 -55.62 53.27
C GLN A 882 -10.08 -55.41 52.31
N GLN A 883 -9.55 -56.47 51.69
CA GLN A 883 -8.51 -56.34 50.67
C GLN A 883 -8.98 -55.58 49.42
N GLU A 884 -10.19 -55.83 48.91
CA GLU A 884 -10.72 -55.10 47.74
C GLU A 884 -10.96 -53.60 48.05
N LYS A 885 -11.33 -53.27 49.30
CA LYS A 885 -11.44 -51.88 49.76
C LYS A 885 -10.08 -51.22 49.97
N GLU A 886 -9.09 -51.95 50.44
CA GLU A 886 -7.71 -51.46 50.58
C GLU A 886 -7.03 -51.30 49.22
N GLU A 887 -7.29 -52.17 48.24
CA GLU A 887 -6.80 -52.06 46.86
C GLU A 887 -7.47 -50.90 46.11
N GLN A 888 -8.79 -50.68 46.27
CA GLN A 888 -9.43 -49.50 45.69
C GLN A 888 -8.90 -48.20 46.30
N LYS A 889 -8.65 -48.18 47.62
CA LYS A 889 -8.09 -47.01 48.30
C LYS A 889 -6.62 -46.79 47.93
N ALA A 890 -5.85 -47.85 47.72
CA ALA A 890 -4.47 -47.80 47.25
C ALA A 890 -4.38 -47.36 45.79
N GLN A 891 -5.31 -47.79 44.93
CA GLN A 891 -5.39 -47.37 43.54
C GLN A 891 -5.81 -45.89 43.43
N GLU A 892 -6.72 -45.44 44.28
CA GLU A 892 -7.13 -44.05 44.35
C GLU A 892 -6.00 -43.15 44.89
N GLU A 893 -5.25 -43.59 45.92
CA GLU A 893 -4.03 -42.90 46.38
C GLU A 893 -2.91 -42.91 45.33
N HIS A 894 -2.74 -44.00 44.57
CA HIS A 894 -1.77 -44.06 43.48
C HIS A 894 -2.12 -43.07 42.35
N ASN A 895 -3.40 -43.02 41.95
CA ASN A 895 -3.89 -42.08 40.95
C ASN A 895 -3.79 -40.62 41.44
N LEU A 896 -4.00 -40.37 42.74
CA LEU A 896 -3.81 -39.05 43.34
C LEU A 896 -2.33 -38.64 43.33
N ARG A 897 -1.42 -39.57 43.65
CA ARG A 897 0.04 -39.33 43.59
C ARG A 897 0.52 -39.10 42.16
N GLN A 898 -0.02 -39.81 41.17
CA GLN A 898 0.29 -39.57 39.75
C GLN A 898 -0.16 -38.19 39.29
N ARG A 899 -1.39 -37.78 39.63
CA ARG A 899 -1.86 -36.42 39.31
C ARG A 899 -1.04 -35.34 40.01
N GLN A 900 -0.62 -35.59 41.25
CA GLN A 900 0.24 -34.67 41.98
C GLN A 900 1.63 -34.57 41.33
N GLN A 901 2.21 -35.69 40.88
CA GLN A 901 3.48 -35.71 40.14
C GLN A 901 3.39 -35.02 38.78
N GLU A 902 2.26 -35.16 38.06
CA GLU A 902 2.01 -34.44 36.81
C GLU A 902 1.84 -32.93 37.03
N LEU A 903 1.16 -32.52 38.11
CA LEU A 903 1.05 -31.13 38.54
C LEU A 903 2.41 -30.54 38.94
N ASP A 904 3.22 -31.29 39.68
CA ASP A 904 4.56 -30.88 40.08
C ASP A 904 5.52 -30.79 38.88
N ALA A 905 5.39 -31.68 37.89
CA ALA A 905 6.13 -31.62 36.62
C ALA A 905 5.72 -30.42 35.76
N LEU A 906 4.42 -30.11 35.70
CA LEU A 906 3.89 -28.91 35.02
C LEU A 906 4.36 -27.62 35.70
N ASP A 907 4.47 -27.61 37.02
CA ASP A 907 5.02 -26.48 37.78
C ASP A 907 6.54 -26.35 37.63
N GLN A 908 7.28 -27.45 37.51
CA GLN A 908 8.70 -27.42 37.15
C GLN A 908 8.92 -26.89 35.74
N GLU A 909 8.09 -27.29 34.76
CA GLU A 909 8.16 -26.75 33.40
C GLU A 909 7.76 -25.27 33.29
N ARG A 910 6.83 -24.79 34.16
CA ARG A 910 6.53 -23.36 34.27
C ARG A 910 7.72 -22.60 34.83
N ARG A 911 8.30 -23.05 35.95
CA ARG A 911 9.49 -22.40 36.55
C ARG A 911 10.69 -22.39 35.60
N ALA A 912 10.93 -23.48 34.86
CA ALA A 912 12.01 -23.55 33.88
C ALA A 912 11.76 -22.69 32.62
N ARG A 913 10.50 -22.32 32.33
CA ARG A 913 10.17 -21.32 31.30
C ARG A 913 10.39 -19.91 31.83
N ASP A 914 9.97 -19.62 33.05
CA ASP A 914 10.14 -18.32 33.68
C ASP A 914 11.63 -17.99 33.91
N GLU A 915 12.46 -18.97 34.30
CA GLU A 915 13.92 -18.81 34.39
C GLU A 915 14.56 -18.57 33.01
N ARG A 916 14.15 -19.31 31.98
CA ARG A 916 14.64 -19.07 30.61
C ARG A 916 14.23 -17.71 30.08
N GLU A 917 13.05 -17.21 30.44
CA GLU A 917 12.58 -15.88 30.07
C GLU A 917 13.31 -14.78 30.85
N ALA A 918 13.60 -14.99 32.14
CA ALA A 918 14.42 -14.10 32.96
C ALA A 918 15.88 -14.03 32.47
N GLU A 919 16.49 -15.16 32.10
CA GLU A 919 17.83 -15.19 31.50
C GLU A 919 17.86 -14.48 30.13
N ARG A 920 16.80 -14.66 29.33
CA ARG A 920 16.67 -13.98 28.03
C ARG A 920 16.51 -12.47 28.20
N LEU A 921 15.76 -12.01 29.21
CA LEU A 921 15.62 -10.59 29.53
C LEU A 921 16.92 -10.00 30.12
N ALA A 922 17.66 -10.76 30.93
CA ALA A 922 18.98 -10.38 31.43
C ALA A 922 20.02 -10.26 30.31
N ALA A 923 20.01 -11.15 29.32
CA ALA A 923 20.88 -11.08 28.15
C ALA A 923 20.59 -9.83 27.29
N ILE A 924 19.31 -9.47 27.13
CA ILE A 924 18.91 -8.24 26.42
C ILE A 924 19.34 -6.97 27.17
N ASP A 925 19.31 -6.98 28.51
CA ASP A 925 19.80 -5.85 29.31
C ASP A 925 21.32 -5.74 29.31
N ASP A 926 22.04 -6.87 29.28
CA ASP A 926 23.51 -6.88 29.18
C ASP A 926 23.99 -6.41 27.79
N GLU A 927 23.27 -6.77 26.73
CA GLU A 927 23.49 -6.25 25.37
C GLU A 927 23.27 -4.73 25.29
N ARG A 928 22.17 -4.22 25.89
CA ARG A 928 21.91 -2.77 26.01
C ARG A 928 22.93 -2.03 26.88
N ARG A 929 23.61 -2.72 27.79
CA ARG A 929 24.70 -2.15 28.60
C ARG A 929 26.00 -2.05 27.80
N ARG A 930 26.33 -3.09 27.03
CA ARG A 930 27.50 -3.08 26.11
C ARG A 930 27.36 -2.02 25.02
N GLU A 931 26.17 -1.82 24.47
CA GLU A 931 25.90 -0.73 23.52
C GLU A 931 26.09 0.66 24.14
N ARG A 932 25.69 0.86 25.40
CA ARG A 932 25.93 2.13 26.13
C ARG A 932 27.40 2.35 26.44
N GLU A 933 28.13 1.31 26.79
CA GLU A 933 29.58 1.38 27.06
C GLU A 933 30.37 1.65 25.76
N ALA A 934 29.97 1.06 24.62
CA ALA A 934 30.52 1.35 23.30
C ALA A 934 30.25 2.81 22.86
N LEU A 935 29.03 3.32 23.12
CA LEU A 935 28.68 4.71 22.84
C LEU A 935 29.45 5.70 23.73
N LEU A 936 29.76 5.32 24.98
CA LEU A 936 30.58 6.13 25.90
C LEU A 936 32.07 6.09 25.56
N ALA A 937 32.57 5.04 24.91
CA ALA A 937 33.92 4.97 24.37
C ALA A 937 34.07 5.87 23.13
N GLN A 938 33.10 5.81 22.21
CA GLN A 938 33.08 6.64 21.00
C GLN A 938 33.00 8.15 21.32
N ASN A 939 32.24 8.53 22.35
CA ASN A 939 32.17 9.92 22.82
C ASN A 939 33.44 10.40 23.54
N ARG A 940 34.33 9.50 23.96
CA ARG A 940 35.61 9.83 24.59
C ARG A 940 36.66 10.19 23.53
N GLU A 941 36.74 9.42 22.45
CA GLU A 941 37.58 9.72 21.28
C GLU A 941 37.16 11.05 20.61
N GLU A 942 35.86 11.33 20.54
CA GLU A 942 35.35 12.60 19.99
C GLU A 942 35.67 13.83 20.88
N ARG A 943 35.94 13.62 22.17
CA ARG A 943 36.30 14.68 23.12
C ARG A 943 37.78 15.04 23.04
N GLU A 944 38.64 14.03 22.91
CA GLU A 944 40.08 14.20 22.73
C GLU A 944 40.40 14.89 21.38
N ALA A 945 39.63 14.59 20.33
CA ALA A 945 39.73 15.29 19.04
C ALA A 945 39.29 16.76 19.09
N ARG A 946 38.38 17.13 20.02
CA ARG A 946 37.92 18.53 20.21
C ARG A 946 38.91 19.36 21.02
N GLU A 947 39.59 18.77 22.00
CA GLU A 947 40.62 19.46 22.79
C GLU A 947 41.86 19.81 21.94
N GLN A 948 42.22 18.97 20.95
CA GLN A 948 43.28 19.30 19.98
C GLN A 948 42.87 20.42 19.00
N ALA A 949 41.57 20.57 18.70
CA ALA A 949 41.06 21.61 17.81
C ALA A 949 40.94 22.99 18.50
N GLU A 950 40.67 23.03 19.81
CA GLU A 950 40.59 24.27 20.60
C GLU A 950 41.96 24.94 20.82
N ALA A 951 43.05 24.16 20.88
CA ALA A 951 44.42 24.69 20.96
C ALA A 951 44.84 25.46 19.69
N GLY A 952 44.30 25.08 18.51
CA GLY A 952 44.55 25.77 17.24
C GLY A 952 43.78 27.09 17.08
N LEU A 953 42.65 27.25 17.79
CA LEU A 953 41.80 28.43 17.69
C LEU A 953 42.36 29.65 18.46
N GLN A 954 43.08 29.41 19.56
CA GLN A 954 43.70 30.46 20.38
C GLN A 954 44.84 31.20 19.65
N ALA A 955 45.46 30.60 18.64
CA ALA A 955 46.49 31.26 17.82
C ALA A 955 45.90 32.24 16.79
N ALA A 956 44.65 32.08 16.37
CA ALA A 956 44.01 32.90 15.33
C ALA A 956 43.35 34.19 15.87
N GLU A 957 43.10 34.26 17.18
CA GLU A 957 42.40 35.37 17.82
C GLU A 957 43.32 36.57 18.14
N ALA A 958 44.62 36.33 18.27
CA ALA A 958 45.65 37.37 18.41
C ALA A 958 45.79 38.26 17.15
N GLY A 959 45.46 37.74 15.96
CA GLY A 959 45.55 38.49 14.69
C GLY A 959 44.37 39.44 14.42
N ARG A 960 43.19 39.20 15.03
CA ARG A 960 41.99 40.02 14.77
C ARG A 960 41.94 41.31 15.58
N GLN A 961 42.59 41.36 16.75
CA GLN A 961 42.58 42.53 17.62
C GLN A 961 43.33 43.74 17.04
N ALA A 962 44.18 43.55 16.03
CA ALA A 962 44.88 44.64 15.34
C ALA A 962 44.04 45.40 14.29
N ALA A 963 42.94 44.82 13.79
CA ALA A 963 42.16 45.40 12.68
C ALA A 963 40.99 46.30 13.10
N GLU A 964 40.61 46.28 14.38
CA GLU A 964 39.41 46.96 14.89
C GLU A 964 39.65 48.43 15.29
N ALA A 965 40.91 48.83 15.49
CA ALA A 965 41.29 50.20 15.84
C ALA A 965 41.06 51.21 14.68
N GLY A 966 41.03 50.76 13.42
CA GLY A 966 40.88 51.64 12.26
C GLY A 966 39.45 52.07 11.92
N ARG A 967 38.42 51.33 12.36
CA ARG A 967 37.02 51.59 11.95
C ARG A 967 36.29 52.59 12.85
N GLN A 968 36.76 52.80 14.08
CA GLN A 968 36.08 53.68 15.04
C GLN A 968 36.23 55.18 14.73
N ALA A 969 37.12 55.57 13.81
CA ALA A 969 37.32 56.97 13.43
C ALA A 969 36.25 57.53 12.45
N ALA A 970 35.55 56.68 11.67
CA ALA A 970 34.66 57.14 10.59
C ALA A 970 33.20 57.39 11.02
N GLU A 971 32.77 56.92 12.20
CA GLU A 971 31.35 56.96 12.60
C GLU A 971 30.96 58.21 13.39
N ALA A 972 31.93 59.04 13.81
CA ALA A 972 31.69 60.25 14.58
C ALA A 972 31.09 61.41 13.75
N GLU A 973 31.25 61.39 12.42
CA GLU A 973 30.90 62.54 11.57
C GLU A 973 29.42 62.53 11.10
N ARG A 974 28.80 61.36 11.01
CA ARG A 974 27.41 61.22 10.50
C ARG A 974 26.31 61.66 11.48
N LYS A 975 26.60 61.74 12.78
CA LYS A 975 25.60 62.05 13.81
C LYS A 975 25.23 63.53 13.95
N ARG A 976 25.94 64.44 13.27
CA ARG A 976 25.68 65.88 13.36
C ARG A 976 24.55 66.40 12.45
N ALA A 977 24.08 65.62 11.47
CA ALA A 977 23.16 66.12 10.43
C ALA A 977 21.64 65.94 10.69
N LEU A 978 21.18 65.09 11.62
CA LEU A 978 19.75 64.70 11.69
C LEU A 978 18.94 65.40 12.80
N VAL A 979 19.54 66.32 13.55
CA VAL A 979 18.90 67.03 14.68
C VAL A 979 18.02 68.21 14.20
N ALA A 980 18.08 68.59 12.91
CA ALA A 980 17.39 69.77 12.40
C ALA A 980 15.89 69.60 12.06
N ALA A 981 15.35 68.38 11.95
CA ALA A 981 14.03 68.18 11.31
C ALA A 981 12.80 68.01 12.24
N ARG A 982 12.96 67.92 13.57
CA ARG A 982 11.87 67.46 14.48
C ARG A 982 11.07 68.57 15.21
N LYS A 983 11.18 69.84 14.82
CA LYS A 983 10.59 70.96 15.58
C LYS A 983 9.24 71.51 15.11
N ALA A 984 8.57 70.91 14.14
CA ALA A 984 7.17 71.21 13.79
C ALA A 984 6.44 69.88 13.63
N THR A 985 5.54 69.44 14.52
CA THR A 985 4.10 69.70 14.37
C THR A 985 3.42 69.17 15.63
N LYS A 986 3.34 70.02 16.66
CA LYS A 986 2.75 69.73 17.97
C LYS A 986 1.65 70.76 18.24
N LYS A 987 0.50 70.68 17.53
CA LYS A 987 -0.64 71.60 17.75
C LYS A 987 -1.98 71.12 17.14
N TYR A 988 -2.57 69.99 17.56
CA TYR A 988 -3.99 69.70 17.23
C TYR A 988 -4.67 68.62 18.12
N ASN A 989 -4.36 68.54 19.41
CA ASN A 989 -4.90 67.48 20.28
C ASN A 989 -6.02 67.92 21.25
N THR A 990 -6.76 69.01 20.99
CA THR A 990 -7.48 69.67 22.11
C THR A 990 -9.01 69.63 22.09
N GLU A 991 -9.73 69.13 21.06
CA GLU A 991 -11.18 69.39 20.98
C GLU A 991 -12.17 68.23 21.13
N ARG A 992 -11.77 66.96 21.14
CA ARG A 992 -12.78 65.87 21.05
C ARG A 992 -13.22 65.24 22.38
N PHE A 993 -12.69 65.73 23.51
CA PHE A 993 -12.90 65.15 24.84
C PHE A 993 -14.26 65.49 25.49
N GLU A 994 -15.04 66.42 24.92
CA GLU A 994 -16.32 66.92 25.48
C GLU A 994 -17.54 66.01 25.22
N ARG A 995 -17.50 65.02 24.31
CA ARG A 995 -18.70 64.22 23.95
C ARG A 995 -18.89 62.91 24.72
N ARG A 996 -18.28 62.81 25.91
CA ARG A 996 -18.31 61.57 26.72
C ARG A 996 -19.62 61.28 27.46
N ARG A 997 -20.63 62.16 27.49
CA ARG A 997 -21.47 62.22 28.71
C ARG A 997 -22.90 61.65 28.65
N ALA A 998 -23.41 61.16 27.52
CA ALA A 998 -24.85 60.84 27.39
C ALA A 998 -25.28 59.36 27.45
N VAL A 999 -24.39 58.36 27.30
CA VAL A 999 -24.86 56.95 27.15
C VAL A 999 -24.50 56.06 28.36
N VAL A 1000 -23.94 56.66 29.41
CA VAL A 1000 -23.65 56.01 30.70
C VAL A 1000 -24.94 55.62 31.47
N ASN A 1001 -26.10 56.16 31.11
CA ASN A 1001 -27.38 55.83 31.77
C ASN A 1001 -28.03 54.51 31.30
N LYS A 1002 -27.32 53.65 30.55
CA LYS A 1002 -27.80 52.30 30.21
C LYS A 1002 -26.90 51.17 30.76
N LYS A 1003 -26.16 51.45 31.83
CA LYS A 1003 -25.78 50.42 32.80
C LYS A 1003 -26.95 50.24 33.78
N ILE A 1004 -27.19 49.00 34.22
CA ILE A 1004 -28.19 48.53 35.21
C ILE A 1004 -29.35 47.78 34.52
N ALA A 1005 -29.07 46.57 34.02
CA ALA A 1005 -30.10 45.52 33.83
C ALA A 1005 -29.54 44.11 33.60
N THR A 1006 -28.26 43.93 33.27
CA THR A 1006 -27.73 42.58 32.93
C THR A 1006 -26.41 42.28 33.65
N GLY A 1007 -26.45 42.45 34.97
CA GLY A 1007 -25.34 42.17 35.89
C GLY A 1007 -25.21 40.70 36.33
N LYS A 1008 -25.77 39.71 35.61
CA LYS A 1008 -25.73 38.30 36.05
C LYS A 1008 -25.31 37.29 34.97
N LEU A 1009 -24.48 37.69 33.99
CA LEU A 1009 -23.88 36.76 33.02
C LEU A 1009 -22.39 37.07 32.71
N ASN A 1010 -21.65 37.64 33.68
CA ASN A 1010 -20.38 38.31 33.39
C ASN A 1010 -19.22 37.95 34.34
N ILE A 1011 -19.32 36.81 35.05
CA ILE A 1011 -18.29 36.36 35.99
C ILE A 1011 -17.42 35.24 35.37
N GLN A 1012 -17.98 34.37 34.53
CA GLN A 1012 -17.24 33.29 33.85
C GLN A 1012 -16.29 33.81 32.75
N GLN A 1013 -16.76 34.71 31.86
CA GLN A 1013 -15.94 35.26 30.77
C GLN A 1013 -14.78 36.14 31.25
N ARG A 1014 -14.93 36.84 32.40
CA ARG A 1014 -13.86 37.66 32.97
C ARG A 1014 -12.76 36.84 33.65
N GLN A 1015 -13.04 35.60 34.03
CA GLN A 1015 -12.02 34.70 34.59
C GLN A 1015 -11.15 34.11 33.46
N GLU A 1016 -11.76 33.72 32.34
CA GLU A 1016 -11.06 33.18 31.15
C GLU A 1016 -10.22 34.25 30.43
N GLU A 1017 -10.75 35.48 30.28
CA GLU A 1017 -10.02 36.59 29.66
C GLU A 1017 -8.84 37.08 30.51
N LYS A 1018 -8.93 36.98 31.84
CA LYS A 1018 -7.83 37.31 32.76
C LYS A 1018 -6.73 36.25 32.71
N GLN A 1019 -7.10 34.97 32.64
CA GLN A 1019 -6.15 33.86 32.53
C GLN A 1019 -5.38 33.90 31.18
N PHE A 1020 -6.08 34.19 30.08
CA PHE A 1020 -5.46 34.32 28.76
C PHE A 1020 -4.49 35.52 28.67
N ASN A 1021 -4.86 36.67 29.23
CA ASN A 1021 -4.01 37.87 29.22
C ASN A 1021 -2.77 37.73 30.14
N ASP A 1022 -2.89 37.00 31.26
CA ASP A 1022 -1.76 36.71 32.13
C ASP A 1022 -0.75 35.75 31.47
N GLU A 1023 -1.21 34.80 30.64
CA GLU A 1023 -0.34 33.89 29.89
C GLU A 1023 0.40 34.59 28.73
N ILE A 1024 -0.29 35.47 27.99
CA ILE A 1024 0.32 36.31 26.95
C ILE A 1024 1.36 37.27 27.56
N GLY A 1025 1.06 37.85 28.72
CA GLY A 1025 1.99 38.71 29.46
C GLY A 1025 3.26 37.98 29.92
N LYS A 1026 3.14 36.72 30.36
CA LYS A 1026 4.28 35.85 30.72
C LYS A 1026 5.13 35.49 29.49
N MET A 1027 4.50 35.24 28.34
CA MET A 1027 5.17 34.90 27.10
C MET A 1027 6.00 36.08 26.55
N ASN A 1028 5.43 37.28 26.54
CA ASN A 1028 6.11 38.49 26.07
C ASN A 1028 7.32 38.87 26.95
N LYS A 1029 7.23 38.67 28.28
CA LYS A 1029 8.37 38.85 29.19
C LYS A 1029 9.47 37.81 28.97
N SER A 1030 9.11 36.58 28.61
CA SER A 1030 10.08 35.51 28.34
C SER A 1030 10.87 35.75 27.04
N VAL A 1031 10.19 36.25 25.99
CA VAL A 1031 10.84 36.63 24.73
C VAL A 1031 11.75 37.84 24.92
N ALA A 1032 11.31 38.88 25.64
CA ALA A 1032 12.16 40.03 25.95
C ALA A 1032 13.40 39.65 26.79
N LYS A 1033 13.25 38.70 27.72
CA LYS A 1033 14.35 38.17 28.55
C LYS A 1033 15.33 37.31 27.75
N TYR A 1034 14.84 36.55 26.77
CA TYR A 1034 15.66 35.80 25.82
C TYR A 1034 16.50 36.73 24.94
N VAL A 1035 15.89 37.77 24.37
CA VAL A 1035 16.58 38.78 23.54
C VAL A 1035 17.67 39.52 24.34
N ALA A 1036 17.38 39.89 25.59
CA ALA A 1036 18.35 40.57 26.47
C ALA A 1036 19.53 39.66 26.89
N ASN A 1037 19.28 38.36 27.13
CA ASN A 1037 20.32 37.40 27.53
C ASN A 1037 21.22 36.96 26.36
N SER A 1038 20.84 37.21 25.11
CA SER A 1038 21.62 36.89 23.91
C SER A 1038 22.48 38.05 23.40
N LYS A 1039 22.66 39.11 24.20
CA LYS A 1039 23.51 40.29 23.92
C LYS A 1039 23.14 41.12 22.67
N PHE A 1040 21.97 40.94 22.06
CA PHE A 1040 21.50 41.79 20.97
C PHE A 1040 20.85 43.07 21.52
N LYS A 1041 21.22 44.25 20.99
CA LYS A 1041 20.73 45.55 21.50
C LYS A 1041 19.29 45.88 21.08
N SER A 1042 18.79 45.26 20.01
CA SER A 1042 17.40 45.40 19.55
C SER A 1042 16.98 44.20 18.69
N THR A 1043 15.67 44.04 18.47
CA THR A 1043 15.10 43.03 17.56
C THR A 1043 15.56 43.21 16.11
N SER A 1044 15.80 44.44 15.66
CA SER A 1044 16.37 44.71 14.32
C SER A 1044 17.76 44.13 14.19
N GLN A 1045 18.63 44.32 15.19
CA GLN A 1045 20.00 43.79 15.16
C GLN A 1045 20.03 42.25 15.18
N MET A 1046 19.06 41.61 15.84
CA MET A 1046 18.90 40.16 15.79
C MET A 1046 18.47 39.70 14.39
N CYS A 1047 17.53 40.40 13.75
CA CYS A 1047 17.09 40.10 12.39
C CYS A 1047 18.20 40.30 11.36
N ASP A 1048 18.99 41.36 11.47
CA ASP A 1048 20.11 41.64 10.57
C ASP A 1048 21.23 40.61 10.76
N SER A 1049 21.56 40.26 12.01
CA SER A 1049 22.57 39.24 12.31
C SER A 1049 22.11 37.83 11.92
N LEU A 1050 20.81 37.52 12.00
CA LEU A 1050 20.23 36.28 11.46
C LEU A 1050 20.23 36.29 9.94
N GLY A 1051 19.93 37.42 9.31
CA GLY A 1051 20.02 37.60 7.86
C GLY A 1051 21.43 37.37 7.33
N ASP A 1052 22.44 37.91 8.00
CA ASP A 1052 23.85 37.73 7.64
C ASP A 1052 24.36 36.32 7.92
N GLN A 1053 23.90 35.68 9.00
CA GLN A 1053 24.18 34.27 9.28
C GLN A 1053 23.48 33.35 8.28
N MET A 1054 22.26 33.68 7.83
CA MET A 1054 21.55 32.93 6.79
C MET A 1054 22.20 33.14 5.42
N ASN A 1055 22.69 34.33 5.09
CA ASN A 1055 23.47 34.58 3.88
C ASN A 1055 24.83 33.87 3.90
N THR A 1056 25.48 33.79 5.06
CA THR A 1056 26.74 33.06 5.25
C THR A 1056 26.52 31.56 5.22
N ALA A 1057 25.44 31.06 5.83
CA ALA A 1057 25.00 29.67 5.74
C ALA A 1057 24.59 29.32 4.31
N GLN A 1058 23.96 30.22 3.56
CA GLN A 1058 23.63 30.05 2.15
C GLN A 1058 24.88 29.95 1.27
N LYS A 1059 25.94 30.72 1.57
CA LYS A 1059 27.23 30.65 0.87
C LYS A 1059 28.07 29.42 1.25
N ILE A 1060 28.07 29.01 2.52
CA ILE A 1060 28.76 27.80 3.00
C ILE A 1060 28.03 26.53 2.55
N ALA A 1061 26.70 26.55 2.52
CA ALA A 1061 25.89 25.41 2.12
C ALA A 1061 25.88 25.18 0.58
N GLN A 1062 26.34 26.12 -0.25
CA GLN A 1062 26.53 25.87 -1.68
C GLN A 1062 27.54 24.73 -1.99
N ARG A 1063 28.43 24.37 -1.05
CA ARG A 1063 29.34 23.21 -1.19
C ARG A 1063 28.75 21.86 -0.71
N GLY A 1064 27.52 21.83 -0.18
CA GLY A 1064 26.84 20.61 0.30
C GLY A 1064 25.33 20.55 0.02
N LEU A 1065 24.76 21.56 -0.63
CA LEU A 1065 23.34 21.61 -0.99
C LEU A 1065 22.97 20.55 -2.03
N GLY A 1066 23.91 20.15 -2.90
CA GLY A 1066 23.71 19.07 -3.87
C GLY A 1066 23.31 17.77 -3.19
N ASP A 1067 24.09 17.34 -2.19
CA ASP A 1067 23.85 16.08 -1.50
C ASP A 1067 22.61 16.14 -0.60
N LEU A 1068 22.38 17.25 0.08
CA LEU A 1068 21.16 17.45 0.88
C LEU A 1068 19.90 17.51 0.02
N ARG A 1069 19.95 18.15 -1.16
CA ARG A 1069 18.84 18.14 -2.13
C ARG A 1069 18.63 16.75 -2.70
N ASN A 1070 19.68 16.07 -3.11
CA ASN A 1070 19.60 14.71 -3.66
C ASN A 1070 19.01 13.74 -2.62
N ALA A 1071 19.42 13.87 -1.36
CA ALA A 1071 18.90 13.04 -0.28
C ALA A 1071 17.46 13.45 0.10
N SER A 1072 17.11 14.74 0.02
CA SER A 1072 15.74 15.23 0.14
C SER A 1072 14.84 14.64 -0.95
N TRP A 1073 15.30 14.61 -2.20
CA TRP A 1073 14.59 14.05 -3.34
C TRP A 1073 14.38 12.53 -3.26
N LYS A 1074 15.24 11.81 -2.52
CA LYS A 1074 15.06 10.39 -2.24
C LYS A 1074 13.92 10.12 -1.25
N LEU A 1075 13.65 11.05 -0.32
CA LEU A 1075 12.61 10.90 0.69
C LEU A 1075 11.27 11.50 0.25
N LEU A 1076 11.31 12.60 -0.52
CA LEU A 1076 10.15 13.32 -1.03
C LEU A 1076 10.41 13.69 -2.50
N THR A 1077 9.48 13.40 -3.41
CA THR A 1077 9.71 13.68 -4.84
C THR A 1077 9.88 15.18 -5.11
N ARG A 1078 10.61 15.52 -6.18
CA ARG A 1078 10.89 16.92 -6.55
C ARG A 1078 9.61 17.74 -6.76
N GLU A 1079 8.57 17.14 -7.31
CA GLU A 1079 7.25 17.75 -7.55
C GLU A 1079 6.47 18.08 -6.27
N LYS A 1080 6.85 17.49 -5.12
CA LYS A 1080 6.29 17.81 -3.81
C LYS A 1080 7.08 18.88 -3.06
N HIS A 1081 8.11 19.46 -3.68
CA HIS A 1081 8.83 20.62 -3.17
C HIS A 1081 8.36 21.88 -3.90
N ARG A 1082 7.93 22.92 -3.18
CA ARG A 1082 7.60 24.23 -3.78
C ARG A 1082 8.87 24.95 -4.26
N TYR A 1083 9.99 24.68 -3.61
CA TYR A 1083 11.30 25.27 -3.89
C TYR A 1083 12.37 24.17 -4.03
N PRO A 1084 12.27 23.29 -5.04
CA PRO A 1084 13.05 22.05 -5.14
C PRO A 1084 14.56 22.26 -5.20
N ASP A 1085 14.99 23.40 -5.75
CA ASP A 1085 16.40 23.68 -6.01
C ASP A 1085 17.05 24.57 -4.93
N THR A 1086 16.24 25.16 -4.05
CA THR A 1086 16.67 26.18 -3.06
C THR A 1086 16.39 25.81 -1.61
N ILE A 1087 15.37 25.01 -1.29
CA ILE A 1087 15.03 24.61 0.09
C ILE A 1087 14.87 23.08 0.16
N PRO A 1088 15.86 22.33 0.68
CA PRO A 1088 15.75 20.88 0.88
C PRO A 1088 15.06 20.52 2.19
N LEU A 1089 14.33 19.39 2.21
CA LEU A 1089 13.80 18.77 3.42
C LEU A 1089 14.96 18.23 4.27
N ILE A 1090 15.00 18.63 5.55
CA ILE A 1090 16.05 18.17 6.46
C ILE A 1090 15.72 16.76 6.95
N ILE A 1091 16.28 15.73 6.29
CA ILE A 1091 15.97 14.30 6.52
C ILE A 1091 16.02 13.91 7.99
N LYS A 1092 17.02 14.38 8.74
CA LYS A 1092 17.19 14.07 10.18
C LYS A 1092 16.01 14.50 11.05
N THR A 1093 15.22 15.47 10.59
CA THR A 1093 14.08 16.01 11.31
C THR A 1093 12.80 15.94 10.49
N ALA A 1094 12.79 15.19 9.37
CA ALA A 1094 11.61 15.03 8.54
C ALA A 1094 10.48 14.41 9.38
N LEU A 1095 9.28 14.96 9.24
CA LEU A 1095 8.13 14.51 10.01
C LEU A 1095 7.62 13.17 9.46
N PRO A 1096 7.66 12.07 10.23
CA PRO A 1096 7.01 10.83 9.81
C PRO A 1096 5.50 10.99 9.92
N ILE A 1097 4.80 10.69 8.83
CA ILE A 1097 3.34 10.64 8.80
C ILE A 1097 2.95 9.29 8.22
N THR A 1098 2.17 8.55 8.99
CA THR A 1098 1.52 7.32 8.53
C THR A 1098 0.02 7.54 8.60
N TYR A 1099 -0.64 7.41 7.47
CA TYR A 1099 -2.09 7.56 7.37
C TYR A 1099 -2.65 6.39 6.55
N ARG A 1100 -3.67 5.70 7.08
CA ARG A 1100 -4.24 4.46 6.50
C ARG A 1100 -3.16 3.41 6.16
N HIS A 1101 -2.18 3.23 7.05
CA HIS A 1101 -1.04 2.32 6.89
C HIS A 1101 -0.05 2.66 5.76
N ASN A 1102 -0.22 3.81 5.09
CA ASN A 1102 0.70 4.32 4.08
C ASN A 1102 1.54 5.45 4.65
N HIS A 1103 2.84 5.48 4.29
CA HIS A 1103 3.67 6.64 4.57
C HIS A 1103 3.24 7.80 3.67
N VAL A 1104 2.90 8.94 4.26
CA VAL A 1104 2.57 10.18 3.56
C VAL A 1104 3.80 11.10 3.58
N PRO A 1105 4.62 11.13 2.52
CA PRO A 1105 5.78 12.01 2.49
C PRO A 1105 5.33 13.45 2.23
N ILE A 1106 5.73 14.36 3.11
CA ILE A 1106 5.47 15.80 3.01
C ILE A 1106 6.73 16.59 3.35
N HIS A 1107 6.86 17.80 2.78
CA HIS A 1107 7.95 18.71 3.14
C HIS A 1107 7.67 19.41 4.48
N ALA A 1108 7.81 18.66 5.58
CA ALA A 1108 7.65 19.17 6.94
C ALA A 1108 8.75 18.64 7.87
N ASN A 1109 9.25 19.51 8.75
CA ASN A 1109 10.28 19.20 9.72
C ASN A 1109 9.79 19.40 11.15
N LYS A 1110 10.06 18.42 12.02
CA LYS A 1110 9.81 18.50 13.47
C LYS A 1110 10.91 19.32 14.14
N LEU A 1111 10.51 20.33 14.89
CA LEU A 1111 11.37 21.25 15.63
C LEU A 1111 11.07 21.14 17.12
N THR A 1112 12.06 20.76 17.92
CA THR A 1112 11.92 20.69 19.38
C THR A 1112 12.67 21.85 20.02
N THR A 1113 12.00 22.66 20.84
CA THR A 1113 12.68 23.73 21.58
C THR A 1113 13.58 23.16 22.66
N LYS A 1114 14.65 23.88 23.00
CA LYS A 1114 15.43 23.56 24.21
C LYS A 1114 14.50 23.48 25.42
N ALA A 1115 14.68 22.45 26.24
CA ALA A 1115 13.82 22.22 27.39
C ALA A 1115 13.96 23.40 28.38
N THR A 1116 12.84 24.08 28.64
CA THR A 1116 12.79 25.24 29.56
C THR A 1116 11.97 24.87 30.79
N TYR A 1117 12.28 25.46 31.93
CA TYR A 1117 11.50 25.24 33.15
C TYR A 1117 10.17 25.99 33.03
N LEU A 1118 9.05 25.29 33.25
CA LEU A 1118 7.73 25.92 33.36
C LEU A 1118 7.75 26.97 34.49
N PRO A 1119 7.17 28.17 34.30
CA PRO A 1119 6.94 29.08 35.42
C PRO A 1119 5.96 28.42 36.39
N LEU A 1120 6.36 28.26 37.66
CA LEU A 1120 5.51 27.74 38.74
C LEU A 1120 4.18 28.53 38.76
N ALA A 1121 3.09 27.90 38.33
CA ALA A 1121 1.75 28.42 38.57
C ALA A 1121 0.69 27.33 38.80
N THR A 1122 0.99 26.06 38.61
CA THR A 1122 0.04 24.96 38.90
C THR A 1122 0.81 23.70 39.27
N TYR A 1123 0.54 23.17 40.46
CA TYR A 1123 1.03 21.93 41.10
C TYR A 1123 2.21 22.04 42.09
N SER A 1124 1.83 21.85 43.36
CA SER A 1124 2.52 21.28 44.55
C SER A 1124 3.94 21.72 44.92
N THR A 1125 4.10 22.17 46.17
CA THR A 1125 5.34 22.63 46.83
C THR A 1125 6.36 21.54 47.15
N THR A 1126 6.39 20.41 46.42
CA THR A 1126 7.29 19.28 46.74
C THR A 1126 8.00 18.63 45.54
N SER A 1127 7.83 19.12 44.30
CA SER A 1127 8.51 18.56 43.12
C SER A 1127 9.50 19.55 42.47
N LYS A 1128 10.70 19.04 42.11
CA LYS A 1128 11.70 19.79 41.34
C LYS A 1128 11.08 20.29 40.02
N PRO A 1129 11.40 21.51 39.54
CA PRO A 1129 10.78 22.05 38.33
C PRO A 1129 11.06 21.15 37.13
N GLN A 1130 10.00 20.69 36.47
CA GLN A 1130 10.11 19.84 35.29
C GLN A 1130 10.52 20.70 34.08
N LYS A 1131 11.61 20.31 33.40
CA LYS A 1131 11.96 20.90 32.11
C LYS A 1131 10.98 20.39 31.06
N VAL A 1132 10.30 21.29 30.37
CA VAL A 1132 9.38 20.97 29.27
C VAL A 1132 9.93 21.57 27.98
N SER A 1133 10.05 20.74 26.95
CA SER A 1133 10.32 21.16 25.57
C SER A 1133 9.00 21.27 24.81
N ARG A 1134 8.84 22.30 23.97
CA ARG A 1134 7.72 22.42 23.04
C ARG A 1134 8.12 21.83 21.69
N GLU A 1135 7.18 21.20 21.02
CA GLU A 1135 7.36 20.66 19.68
C GLU A 1135 6.57 21.50 18.68
N PHE A 1136 7.22 21.89 17.59
CA PHE A 1136 6.64 22.62 16.48
C PHE A 1136 6.89 21.85 15.20
N ILE A 1137 6.08 22.08 14.19
CA ILE A 1137 6.32 21.59 12.84
C ILE A 1137 6.42 22.78 11.90
N ALA A 1138 7.53 22.86 11.19
CA ALA A 1138 7.73 23.82 10.13
C ALA A 1138 7.48 23.10 8.80
N ALA A 1139 6.56 23.63 7.99
CA ALA A 1139 6.24 23.10 6.67
C ALA A 1139 6.27 24.24 5.65
N GLN A 1140 6.59 23.90 4.40
CA GLN A 1140 6.38 24.83 3.28
C GLN A 1140 4.88 25.04 3.04
N GLY A 1141 4.49 26.12 2.34
CA GLY A 1141 3.11 26.28 1.88
C GLY A 1141 2.71 25.12 0.95
N PRO A 1142 1.60 24.40 1.22
CA PRO A 1142 1.18 23.27 0.38
C PRO A 1142 1.02 23.69 -1.07
N LEU A 1143 1.36 22.80 -2.00
CA LEU A 1143 1.04 22.88 -3.43
C LEU A 1143 -0.33 22.22 -3.68
N GLU A 1144 -0.94 22.45 -4.84
CA GLU A 1144 -2.21 21.78 -5.20
C GLU A 1144 -2.11 20.25 -5.08
N ASN A 1145 -1.02 19.66 -5.59
CA ASN A 1145 -0.74 18.22 -5.53
C ASN A 1145 -0.30 17.69 -4.14
N THR A 1146 -0.12 18.56 -3.13
CA THR A 1146 0.28 18.17 -1.75
C THR A 1146 -0.71 18.67 -0.70
N LEU A 1147 -1.86 19.19 -1.14
CA LEU A 1147 -2.90 19.73 -0.27
C LEU A 1147 -3.47 18.66 0.68
N ASP A 1148 -3.76 17.47 0.17
CA ASP A 1148 -4.25 16.35 0.98
C ASP A 1148 -3.18 15.80 1.93
N ASP A 1149 -1.91 15.80 1.53
CA ASP A 1149 -0.80 15.41 2.42
C ASP A 1149 -0.72 16.37 3.62
N PHE A 1150 -0.87 17.68 3.38
CA PHE A 1150 -0.88 18.72 4.41
C PHE A 1150 -2.08 18.57 5.37
N LEU A 1151 -3.26 18.26 4.84
CA LEU A 1151 -4.46 18.02 5.65
C LEU A 1151 -4.37 16.70 6.43
N CYS A 1152 -3.78 15.65 5.86
CA CYS A 1152 -3.46 14.40 6.55
C CYS A 1152 -2.50 14.67 7.73
N MET A 1153 -1.47 15.49 7.51
CA MET A 1153 -0.54 15.88 8.56
C MET A 1153 -1.26 16.54 9.74
N ILE A 1154 -2.15 17.50 9.46
CA ILE A 1154 -2.96 18.19 10.48
C ILE A 1154 -3.87 17.21 11.22
N TRP A 1155 -4.50 16.29 10.48
CA TRP A 1155 -5.43 15.31 11.04
C TRP A 1155 -4.75 14.27 11.92
N VAL A 1156 -3.64 13.67 11.45
CA VAL A 1156 -2.90 12.61 12.15
C VAL A 1156 -2.26 13.13 13.44
N HIS A 1157 -1.61 14.29 13.37
CA HIS A 1157 -0.90 14.88 14.51
C HIS A 1157 -1.79 15.79 15.37
N ARG A 1158 -3.06 15.97 15.01
CA ARG A 1158 -4.08 16.74 15.74
C ARG A 1158 -3.63 18.17 16.09
N PHE A 1159 -3.10 18.92 15.11
CA PHE A 1159 -2.70 20.31 15.39
C PHE A 1159 -3.89 21.20 15.70
N GLU A 1160 -3.79 21.92 16.80
CA GLU A 1160 -4.82 22.86 17.25
C GLU A 1160 -4.65 24.25 16.64
N THR A 1161 -3.45 24.59 16.16
CA THR A 1161 -3.13 25.94 15.66
C THR A 1161 -2.22 25.88 14.44
N ILE A 1162 -2.57 26.62 13.39
CA ILE A 1162 -1.77 26.83 12.18
C ILE A 1162 -1.40 28.31 12.13
N VAL A 1163 -0.11 28.61 12.00
CA VAL A 1163 0.40 29.97 11.81
C VAL A 1163 0.87 30.10 10.37
N MET A 1164 0.11 30.83 9.57
CA MET A 1164 0.46 31.11 8.17
C MET A 1164 1.32 32.37 8.11
N LEU A 1165 2.50 32.28 7.47
CA LEU A 1165 3.49 33.37 7.41
C LEU A 1165 3.50 34.13 6.07
N CYS A 1166 2.69 33.70 5.11
CA CYS A 1166 2.54 34.28 3.78
C CYS A 1166 1.06 34.43 3.42
N ASP A 1167 0.76 35.23 2.40
CA ASP A 1167 -0.54 35.17 1.72
C ASP A 1167 -0.57 34.02 0.71
N PHE A 1168 -1.75 33.66 0.17
CA PHE A 1168 -1.84 32.64 -0.88
C PHE A 1168 -1.08 33.05 -2.14
N ASN A 1169 -1.16 34.35 -2.50
CA ASN A 1169 -0.46 34.95 -3.63
C ASN A 1169 0.25 36.22 -3.18
N GLU A 1170 1.53 36.35 -3.54
CA GLU A 1170 2.35 37.53 -3.23
C GLU A 1170 3.05 38.01 -4.50
N GLY A 1171 2.81 39.25 -4.90
CA GLY A 1171 3.42 39.81 -6.12
C GLY A 1171 3.07 39.05 -7.41
N GLY A 1172 1.88 38.45 -7.47
CA GLY A 1172 1.43 37.62 -8.60
C GLY A 1172 1.99 36.19 -8.62
N ILE A 1173 2.75 35.79 -7.60
CA ILE A 1173 3.33 34.45 -7.48
C ILE A 1173 2.59 33.68 -6.39
N GLU A 1174 2.14 32.46 -6.71
CA GLU A 1174 1.50 31.58 -5.75
C GLU A 1174 2.51 31.08 -4.69
N LYS A 1175 2.22 31.33 -3.42
CA LYS A 1175 3.05 30.94 -2.27
C LYS A 1175 2.45 29.79 -1.46
N CYS A 1176 1.14 29.57 -1.57
CA CYS A 1176 0.41 28.55 -0.83
C CYS A 1176 -0.90 28.22 -1.57
N ALA A 1177 -1.19 26.93 -1.71
CA ALA A 1177 -2.46 26.45 -2.24
C ALA A 1177 -3.59 26.79 -1.25
N ARG A 1178 -4.78 27.07 -1.78
CA ARG A 1178 -5.90 27.53 -0.97
C ARG A 1178 -6.58 26.35 -0.25
N TYR A 1179 -6.25 26.17 1.03
CA TYR A 1179 -6.82 25.11 1.89
C TYR A 1179 -7.95 25.58 2.83
N LEU A 1180 -8.32 26.87 2.78
CA LEU A 1180 -9.42 27.44 3.56
C LEU A 1180 -10.21 28.46 2.75
N ASN A 1181 -11.48 28.67 3.12
CA ASN A 1181 -12.29 29.74 2.57
C ASN A 1181 -12.19 31.00 3.45
N ASN A 1182 -12.12 32.18 2.82
CA ASN A 1182 -12.08 33.45 3.53
C ASN A 1182 -13.44 33.80 4.15
N GLU A 1183 -14.53 33.27 3.60
CA GLU A 1183 -15.90 33.50 4.06
C GLU A 1183 -16.35 32.46 5.10
N THR A 1184 -17.10 32.92 6.11
CA THR A 1184 -17.60 32.06 7.18
C THR A 1184 -18.81 31.27 6.69
N GLY A 1185 -18.87 29.97 6.98
CA GLY A 1185 -19.94 29.07 6.56
C GLY A 1185 -19.67 28.36 5.24
N MET A 1186 -18.71 28.83 4.43
CA MET A 1186 -18.32 28.18 3.19
C MET A 1186 -17.20 27.15 3.43
N GLY A 1187 -17.25 26.07 2.64
CA GLY A 1187 -16.24 25.02 2.65
C GLY A 1187 -15.39 24.98 1.39
N ILE A 1188 -14.23 24.34 1.50
CA ILE A 1188 -13.42 23.84 0.38
C ILE A 1188 -13.29 22.34 0.56
N GLU A 1189 -13.24 21.62 -0.54
CA GLU A 1189 -13.09 20.18 -0.56
C GLU A 1189 -11.77 19.78 -1.22
N SER A 1190 -11.11 18.78 -0.64
CA SER A 1190 -10.02 18.02 -1.24
C SER A 1190 -10.47 16.58 -1.50
N ASP A 1191 -9.60 15.71 -1.99
CA ASP A 1191 -9.99 14.32 -2.30
C ASP A 1191 -10.36 13.55 -1.03
N GLN A 1192 -9.74 13.89 0.11
CA GLN A 1192 -9.90 13.16 1.36
C GLN A 1192 -10.59 13.96 2.49
N PHE A 1193 -10.71 15.28 2.36
CA PHE A 1193 -11.24 16.14 3.43
C PHE A 1193 -12.23 17.20 2.95
N VAL A 1194 -13.11 17.61 3.86
CA VAL A 1194 -13.99 18.77 3.73
C VAL A 1194 -13.62 19.76 4.82
N ILE A 1195 -13.25 20.99 4.43
CA ILE A 1195 -12.77 22.05 5.32
C ILE A 1195 -13.79 23.17 5.32
N THR A 1196 -14.38 23.49 6.46
CA THR A 1196 -15.33 24.61 6.59
C THR A 1196 -14.78 25.70 7.51
N THR A 1197 -14.78 26.95 7.06
CA THR A 1197 -14.45 28.08 7.93
C THR A 1197 -15.66 28.39 8.81
N THR A 1198 -15.55 28.14 10.11
CA THR A 1198 -16.67 28.31 11.05
C THR A 1198 -16.68 29.66 11.76
N ARG A 1199 -15.52 30.30 11.88
CA ARG A 1199 -15.36 31.65 12.44
C ARG A 1199 -14.21 32.37 11.75
N SER A 1200 -14.34 33.69 11.61
CA SER A 1200 -13.30 34.59 11.11
C SER A 1200 -13.27 35.84 12.00
N GLY A 1201 -12.08 36.30 12.35
CA GLY A 1201 -11.87 37.44 13.25
C GLY A 1201 -10.56 38.17 12.97
N LYS A 1202 -10.36 39.33 13.59
CA LYS A 1202 -9.12 40.10 13.48
C LYS A 1202 -8.11 39.62 14.52
N LEU A 1203 -6.87 39.40 14.11
CA LEU A 1203 -5.77 39.15 15.02
C LEU A 1203 -5.20 40.52 15.43
N THR A 1204 -5.31 40.88 16.70
CA THR A 1204 -4.80 42.16 17.21
C THR A 1204 -3.62 41.99 18.13
N LEU A 1205 -2.51 42.67 17.85
CA LEU A 1205 -1.35 42.79 18.73
C LEU A 1205 -1.25 44.27 19.16
N ASN A 1206 -1.27 44.55 20.46
CA ASN A 1206 -1.21 45.92 20.99
C ASN A 1206 -2.27 46.87 20.39
N ASN A 1207 -3.53 46.39 20.26
CA ASN A 1207 -4.64 47.12 19.63
C ASN A 1207 -4.43 47.49 18.14
N ARG A 1208 -3.40 46.94 17.49
CA ARG A 1208 -3.23 47.03 16.03
C ARG A 1208 -3.67 45.73 15.41
N ASN A 1209 -4.43 45.82 14.32
CA ASN A 1209 -4.73 44.66 13.50
C ASN A 1209 -3.43 44.18 12.85
N VAL A 1210 -2.98 42.98 13.19
CA VAL A 1210 -1.76 42.36 12.66
C VAL A 1210 -2.05 41.17 11.74
N GLY A 1211 -3.33 40.81 11.56
CA GLY A 1211 -3.71 39.73 10.66
C GLY A 1211 -5.15 39.27 10.84
N VAL A 1212 -5.46 38.10 10.30
CA VAL A 1212 -6.78 37.48 10.38
C VAL A 1212 -6.65 36.15 11.13
N SER A 1213 -7.56 35.89 12.06
CA SER A 1213 -7.68 34.59 12.75
C SER A 1213 -8.92 33.87 12.23
N ARG A 1214 -8.81 32.57 11.97
CA ARG A 1214 -9.91 31.73 11.48
C ARG A 1214 -9.99 30.43 12.26
N THR A 1215 -11.21 29.94 12.47
CA THR A 1215 -11.47 28.61 13.03
C THR A 1215 -11.97 27.68 11.94
N LEU A 1216 -11.23 26.61 11.69
CA LEU A 1216 -11.53 25.63 10.65
C LEU A 1216 -12.15 24.37 11.27
N LYS A 1217 -13.20 23.84 10.63
CA LYS A 1217 -13.73 22.50 10.91
C LYS A 1217 -13.32 21.59 9.76
N ILE A 1218 -12.44 20.64 10.04
CA ILE A 1218 -11.97 19.65 9.08
C ILE A 1218 -12.75 18.35 9.32
N ARG A 1219 -13.31 17.76 8.26
CA ARG A 1219 -13.96 16.44 8.28
C ARG A 1219 -13.32 15.55 7.23
N ARG A 1220 -13.19 14.27 7.52
CA ARG A 1220 -12.75 13.26 6.56
C ARG A 1220 -13.93 12.84 5.67
N LYS A 1221 -13.70 12.67 4.36
CA LYS A 1221 -14.63 12.01 3.44
C LYS A 1221 -14.56 10.50 3.69
N GLU A 1222 -15.70 9.86 3.96
CA GLU A 1222 -15.76 8.41 4.23
C GLU A 1222 -15.63 7.59 2.96
#